data_AF-A0A359HKP5-F1
#
_entry.id   AF-A0A359HKP5-F1
#
_cell.length_a   1.000
_cell.length_b   1.000
_cell.length_c   1.000
_cell.angle_alpha   90.00
_cell.angle_beta   90.00
_cell.angle_gamma   90.00
#
_symmetry.space_group_name_H-M   'P 1'
#
loop_
_entity.id
_entity.type
_entity.pdbx_description
1 polymer ?
#
loop_
_entity_poly.entity_id
_entity_poly.type
_entity_poly.pdbx_seq_one_letter_code
_entity_poly.pdbx_strand_id
1 'polypeptide(L)'
;MFFKVTTLRKQIFILANLFLLGLILLLFNLPGRAIAAPQADLVTVAPGNPIEIATITWWDWGQENQTILDAVALAIDDFGSIKGFNVQQNDYDGACDGGSGTTAANDVIANAQNIGVIGSLCSSSSGAAAAVLETVGVVMISPASTASDVYLNGPTVFNRVVITDPDFEGWNAKISYLPAVLAWQRNFEQIYGYQPGGFGKYAYDATWLLLTRLDEVSSLNGGNLEISRAALAAAVRGTSQTQAANATFAGLTDLITLDVHGDRVNQLAVSGDRYISETGDDSGGNACTEMSTPCASVQRGIALADENAHVFVADGTYVENLTIAISLTLQGGYDPTTWARDLSLHESVIDGSGAATTPGDFDERVRYPWVINDGGTYKMWYTALDLYGKGRVGYATSPDGVNWTRSGDNPVLDLGDWDAAVIEGVSVIKEGPNTYKMWYSDTAACAFGYATSPDGLNWTKYAGNPVLTTGPDDWNNECILHPFVLSEGGIYKMWFYAAGDAGSGPVPHMAYATSPDGINWTFVKDLFGRTWEAWFWRPAIRNTGSGYQMWHSLFDGEVRTSYATATTETNWSKHGSPVLSGNGGAWDEGNAANPFVLYEAGNYTLWYDNNFAIGLATSANGIDWTKPYTQPVFTGGDASQYGLPVVYFQPDSAGAVLDGFTITGGDVGEQGGGITIEGAAPSIRSCRITGNHAYGNNEWGGGGMLIAGDADPEIWDSVITGNTAAGGASAIRVGEANFTLVNSLVAGNSGRPAIHGNDASLTLINVTVADNGLDGGLWLNNTAGTVVNSILWEAQGQDIGVDGSGSYTITYSNVEDALLPGIGNLNADPLFVDAANGDFRLKPGSPSIDAGTNSSAPDHDLAGNARPFDGDRNGIAVSDMGAYEAYLKWVFLPLILR
;
A
#
# COMPACT_ATOMS: atom_id res chain seq x y z
N MET A 1 -59.31 -32.49 78.81
CA MET A 1 -58.55 -31.35 78.25
C MET A 1 -57.22 -31.81 77.62
N PHE A 2 -57.26 -32.80 76.71
CA PHE A 2 -56.16 -33.19 75.80
C PHE A 2 -56.74 -33.83 74.51
N PHE A 3 -57.98 -33.46 74.15
CA PHE A 3 -58.79 -34.09 73.09
C PHE A 3 -59.43 -33.05 72.14
N LYS A 4 -58.73 -31.94 71.89
CA LYS A 4 -59.10 -30.92 70.89
C LYS A 4 -57.94 -30.48 69.97
N VAL A 5 -56.78 -31.15 70.01
CA VAL A 5 -55.59 -30.81 69.20
C VAL A 5 -55.29 -31.84 68.09
N THR A 6 -56.03 -32.95 68.02
CA THR A 6 -55.77 -34.02 67.05
C THR A 6 -56.66 -33.99 65.78
N THR A 7 -57.72 -33.20 65.75
CA THR A 7 -58.62 -33.12 64.56
C THR A 7 -58.32 -31.93 63.64
N LEU A 8 -57.70 -30.84 64.14
CA LEU A 8 -57.32 -29.68 63.33
C LEU A 8 -56.07 -29.97 62.45
N ARG A 9 -55.18 -30.86 62.89
CA ARG A 9 -54.00 -31.29 62.10
C ARG A 9 -54.35 -32.16 60.89
N LYS A 10 -55.50 -32.84 60.86
CA LYS A 10 -55.92 -33.67 59.71
C LYS A 10 -56.65 -32.88 58.61
N GLN A 11 -57.36 -31.80 58.94
CA GLN A 11 -58.01 -30.95 57.93
C GLN A 11 -57.05 -29.97 57.25
N ILE A 12 -56.00 -29.49 57.95
CA ILE A 12 -54.95 -28.65 57.35
C ILE A 12 -54.04 -29.47 56.40
N PHE A 13 -53.82 -30.76 56.68
CA PHE A 13 -53.02 -31.64 55.80
C PHE A 13 -53.74 -32.05 54.49
N ILE A 14 -55.07 -32.09 54.47
CA ILE A 14 -55.85 -32.46 53.27
C ILE A 14 -56.10 -31.24 52.38
N LEU A 15 -56.29 -30.04 52.95
CA LEU A 15 -56.37 -28.80 52.17
C LEU A 15 -55.01 -28.37 51.59
N ALA A 16 -53.89 -28.62 52.28
CA ALA A 16 -52.54 -28.35 51.75
C ALA A 16 -52.17 -29.27 50.57
N ASN A 17 -52.61 -30.54 50.57
CA ASN A 17 -52.31 -31.48 49.47
C ASN A 17 -53.24 -31.31 48.25
N LEU A 18 -54.47 -30.83 48.41
CA LEU A 18 -55.34 -30.50 47.28
C LEU A 18 -54.96 -29.16 46.61
N PHE A 19 -54.39 -28.21 47.37
CA PHE A 19 -53.83 -26.98 46.80
C PHE A 19 -52.51 -27.24 46.06
N LEU A 20 -51.70 -28.20 46.53
CA LEU A 20 -50.45 -28.59 45.87
C LEU A 20 -50.67 -29.43 44.59
N LEU A 21 -51.69 -30.32 44.56
CA LEU A 21 -52.07 -31.03 43.32
C LEU A 21 -52.75 -30.11 42.29
N GLY A 22 -53.51 -29.11 42.74
CA GLY A 22 -54.11 -28.10 41.86
C GLY A 22 -53.10 -27.15 41.22
N LEU A 23 -52.00 -26.82 41.93
CA LEU A 23 -50.91 -26.00 41.39
C LEU A 23 -50.04 -26.79 40.38
N ILE A 24 -49.86 -28.10 40.60
CA ILE A 24 -49.10 -28.96 39.68
C ILE A 24 -49.87 -29.20 38.37
N LEU A 25 -51.20 -29.32 38.40
CA LEU A 25 -52.00 -29.51 37.17
C LEU A 25 -52.26 -28.22 36.37
N LEU A 26 -52.07 -27.03 36.95
CA LEU A 26 -52.09 -25.75 36.23
C LEU A 26 -50.74 -25.39 35.58
N LEU A 27 -49.64 -26.06 35.98
CA LEU A 27 -48.33 -25.92 35.34
C LEU A 27 -48.14 -26.83 34.11
N PHE A 28 -49.08 -27.76 33.83
CA PHE A 28 -49.03 -28.66 32.66
C PHE A 28 -49.99 -28.28 31.52
N ASN A 29 -50.54 -27.06 31.52
CA ASN A 29 -51.43 -26.58 30.44
C ASN A 29 -50.98 -25.25 29.81
N LEU A 30 -49.69 -24.92 29.91
CA LEU A 30 -49.05 -24.02 28.95
C LEU A 30 -48.55 -24.88 27.78
N PRO A 31 -48.67 -24.43 26.52
CA PRO A 31 -48.11 -25.16 25.39
C PRO A 31 -46.61 -25.38 25.68
N GLY A 32 -46.20 -26.65 25.69
CA GLY A 32 -44.86 -27.03 26.09
C GLY A 32 -43.82 -26.27 25.28
N ARG A 33 -43.03 -25.43 25.95
CA ARG A 33 -41.65 -25.20 25.50
C ARG A 33 -40.92 -26.48 25.81
N ALA A 34 -40.64 -27.25 24.77
CA ALA A 34 -39.66 -28.31 24.83
C ALA A 34 -38.38 -27.71 25.43
N ILE A 35 -37.95 -28.19 26.60
CA ILE A 35 -36.55 -28.03 26.97
C ILE A 35 -35.81 -28.88 25.94
N ALA A 36 -35.11 -28.20 25.02
CA ALA A 36 -34.27 -28.87 24.04
C ALA A 36 -33.35 -29.85 24.78
N ALA A 37 -33.23 -31.07 24.27
CA ALA A 37 -32.23 -32.01 24.77
C ALA A 37 -30.85 -31.31 24.73
N PRO A 38 -29.94 -31.56 25.69
CA PRO A 38 -28.62 -30.97 25.64
C PRO A 38 -27.99 -31.28 24.29
N GLN A 39 -27.67 -30.22 23.55
CA GLN A 39 -27.04 -30.37 22.25
C GLN A 39 -25.67 -31.03 22.46
N ALA A 40 -25.30 -31.95 21.56
CA ALA A 40 -24.01 -32.63 21.66
C ALA A 40 -22.87 -31.61 21.58
N ASP A 41 -21.87 -31.74 22.46
CA ASP A 41 -20.65 -30.92 22.43
C ASP A 41 -19.87 -31.11 21.11
N LEU A 42 -19.94 -32.31 20.54
CA LEU A 42 -19.33 -32.65 19.26
C LEU A 42 -20.29 -32.38 18.11
N VAL A 43 -19.91 -31.46 17.22
CA VAL A 43 -20.59 -31.20 15.95
C VAL A 43 -19.87 -31.96 14.84
N THR A 44 -20.63 -32.69 14.02
CA THR A 44 -20.10 -33.45 12.88
C THR A 44 -20.63 -32.85 11.59
N VAL A 45 -19.73 -32.45 10.69
CA VAL A 45 -20.04 -31.95 9.34
C VAL A 45 -19.66 -33.02 8.32
N ALA A 46 -20.64 -33.47 7.53
CA ALA A 46 -20.43 -34.49 6.51
C ALA A 46 -19.76 -33.90 5.25
N PRO A 47 -18.95 -34.67 4.49
CA PRO A 47 -18.35 -34.21 3.25
C PRO A 47 -19.37 -33.55 2.32
N GLY A 48 -19.03 -32.35 1.82
CA GLY A 48 -19.89 -31.58 0.92
C GLY A 48 -20.92 -30.67 1.62
N ASN A 49 -21.09 -30.76 2.94
CA ASN A 49 -21.84 -29.78 3.73
C ASN A 49 -20.89 -28.67 4.22
N PRO A 50 -21.34 -27.41 4.31
CA PRO A 50 -20.53 -26.33 4.87
C PRO A 50 -20.46 -26.40 6.39
N ILE A 51 -19.44 -25.77 6.95
CA ILE A 51 -19.38 -25.38 8.36
C ILE A 51 -20.24 -24.14 8.52
N GLU A 52 -21.21 -24.15 9.42
CA GLU A 52 -22.11 -23.01 9.60
C GLU A 52 -21.69 -22.17 10.82
N ILE A 53 -21.54 -20.86 10.62
CA ILE A 53 -21.40 -19.86 11.69
C ILE A 53 -22.62 -18.93 11.68
N ALA A 54 -22.97 -18.38 12.82
CA ALA A 54 -24.05 -17.40 12.91
C ALA A 54 -23.50 -15.99 13.06
N THR A 55 -24.19 -15.01 12.48
CA THR A 55 -23.96 -13.59 12.70
C THR A 55 -25.23 -13.02 13.34
N ILE A 56 -25.14 -12.47 14.55
CA ILE A 56 -26.27 -11.78 15.19
C ILE A 56 -26.11 -10.29 14.93
N THR A 57 -27.02 -9.73 14.13
CA THR A 57 -26.96 -8.33 13.68
C THR A 57 -28.19 -7.53 14.12
N TRP A 58 -28.31 -6.28 13.65
CA TRP A 58 -29.51 -5.46 13.82
C TRP A 58 -29.92 -4.94 12.45
N TRP A 59 -30.96 -5.55 11.88
CA TRP A 59 -31.36 -5.30 10.49
C TRP A 59 -31.75 -3.85 10.19
N ASP A 60 -32.16 -3.08 11.20
CA ASP A 60 -32.49 -1.66 11.04
C ASP A 60 -31.28 -0.72 11.28
N TRP A 61 -30.05 -1.23 11.49
CA TRP A 61 -28.85 -0.39 11.71
C TRP A 61 -28.33 0.30 10.43
N GLY A 62 -28.97 0.06 9.29
CA GLY A 62 -28.60 0.67 8.01
C GLY A 62 -27.30 0.12 7.46
N GLN A 63 -26.43 1.00 6.96
CA GLN A 63 -25.18 0.61 6.28
C GLN A 63 -24.21 -0.17 7.18
N GLU A 64 -24.24 0.08 8.50
CA GLU A 64 -23.38 -0.64 9.44
C GLU A 64 -23.76 -2.14 9.53
N ASN A 65 -25.05 -2.47 9.43
CA ASN A 65 -25.50 -3.85 9.37
C ASN A 65 -24.88 -4.60 8.18
N GLN A 66 -24.98 -3.99 7.00
CA GLN A 66 -24.43 -4.56 5.77
C GLN A 66 -22.90 -4.64 5.84
N THR A 67 -22.24 -3.61 6.39
CA THR A 67 -20.79 -3.59 6.61
C THR A 67 -20.33 -4.82 7.37
N ILE A 68 -21.02 -5.18 8.45
CA ILE A 68 -20.64 -6.31 9.29
C ILE A 68 -20.83 -7.63 8.55
N LEU A 69 -21.95 -7.80 7.85
CA LEU A 69 -22.21 -9.02 7.06
C LEU A 69 -21.18 -9.21 5.94
N ASP A 70 -20.82 -8.13 5.26
CA ASP A 70 -19.82 -8.13 4.20
C ASP A 70 -18.41 -8.34 4.77
N ALA A 71 -18.11 -7.80 5.95
CA ALA A 71 -16.81 -8.02 6.61
C ALA A 71 -16.63 -9.47 7.07
N VAL A 72 -17.70 -10.10 7.56
CA VAL A 72 -17.71 -11.54 7.88
C VAL A 72 -17.54 -12.38 6.60
N ALA A 73 -18.25 -12.02 5.52
CA ALA A 73 -18.14 -12.70 4.23
C ALA A 73 -16.71 -12.61 3.68
N LEU A 74 -16.13 -11.42 3.69
CA LEU A 74 -14.76 -11.18 3.24
C LEU A 74 -13.74 -12.00 4.04
N ALA A 75 -13.89 -12.05 5.37
CA ALA A 75 -13.02 -12.89 6.21
C ALA A 75 -13.15 -14.39 5.90
N ILE A 76 -14.36 -14.87 5.59
CA ILE A 76 -14.59 -16.26 5.16
C ILE A 76 -13.91 -16.53 3.81
N ASP A 77 -14.08 -15.62 2.84
CA ASP A 77 -13.53 -15.76 1.50
C ASP A 77 -11.99 -15.73 1.53
N ASP A 78 -11.41 -14.80 2.30
CA ASP A 78 -9.96 -14.67 2.48
C ASP A 78 -9.35 -15.90 3.19
N PHE A 79 -10.07 -16.49 4.16
CA PHE A 79 -9.59 -17.67 4.89
C PHE A 79 -9.67 -18.93 4.02
N GLY A 80 -10.70 -19.02 3.18
CA GLY A 80 -10.96 -20.19 2.35
C GLY A 80 -11.51 -21.40 3.13
N SER A 81 -11.36 -22.60 2.57
CA SER A 81 -11.95 -23.81 3.16
C SER A 81 -11.15 -24.34 4.35
N ILE A 82 -11.84 -24.79 5.40
CA ILE A 82 -11.23 -25.46 6.55
C ILE A 82 -11.19 -26.97 6.29
N LYS A 83 -9.99 -27.51 6.08
CA LYS A 83 -9.75 -28.95 5.81
C LYS A 83 -10.63 -29.50 4.67
N GLY A 84 -10.90 -28.66 3.67
CA GLY A 84 -11.73 -28.98 2.50
C GLY A 84 -13.24 -28.76 2.69
N PHE A 85 -13.67 -28.14 3.79
CA PHE A 85 -15.05 -27.77 4.05
C PHE A 85 -15.21 -26.25 3.92
N ASN A 86 -16.17 -25.82 3.10
CA ASN A 86 -16.50 -24.40 2.97
C ASN A 86 -17.18 -23.89 4.25
N VAL A 87 -17.05 -22.60 4.52
CA VAL A 87 -17.75 -21.94 5.64
C VAL A 87 -18.93 -21.14 5.10
N GLN A 88 -20.05 -21.17 5.81
CA GLN A 88 -21.25 -20.40 5.48
C GLN A 88 -21.68 -19.59 6.70
N GLN A 89 -21.99 -18.30 6.51
CA GLN A 89 -22.61 -17.48 7.54
C GLN A 89 -24.14 -17.52 7.47
N ASN A 90 -24.79 -17.47 8.63
CA ASN A 90 -26.23 -17.38 8.80
C ASN A 90 -26.57 -16.12 9.62
N ASP A 91 -27.32 -15.18 9.05
CA ASP A 91 -27.68 -13.92 9.71
C ASP A 91 -28.96 -14.03 10.56
N TYR A 92 -28.95 -13.45 11.76
CA TYR A 92 -30.05 -13.45 12.73
C TYR A 92 -30.25 -12.05 13.33
N ASP A 93 -31.51 -11.60 13.42
CA ASP A 93 -31.83 -10.29 14.00
C ASP A 93 -31.84 -10.32 15.53
N GLY A 94 -30.79 -9.78 16.14
CA GLY A 94 -30.70 -9.58 17.58
C GLY A 94 -31.28 -8.25 18.05
N ALA A 95 -31.69 -7.38 17.12
CA ALA A 95 -31.96 -5.97 17.35
C ALA A 95 -30.95 -5.30 18.31
N CYS A 96 -31.33 -4.16 18.91
CA CYS A 96 -30.50 -3.45 19.89
C CYS A 96 -31.07 -3.53 21.32
N ASP A 97 -31.63 -4.68 21.70
CA ASP A 97 -32.19 -4.92 23.03
C ASP A 97 -32.02 -6.37 23.51
N GLY A 98 -32.08 -6.59 24.83
CA GLY A 98 -31.86 -7.92 25.41
C GLY A 98 -32.94 -8.96 25.12
N GLY A 99 -34.18 -8.55 24.85
CA GLY A 99 -35.28 -9.46 24.52
C GLY A 99 -35.10 -10.05 23.12
N SER A 100 -34.75 -9.20 22.16
CA SER A 100 -34.42 -9.60 20.79
C SER A 100 -33.11 -10.40 20.74
N GLY A 101 -32.08 -10.01 21.51
CA GLY A 101 -30.85 -10.80 21.66
C GLY A 101 -31.10 -12.22 22.20
N THR A 102 -32.00 -12.37 23.17
CA THR A 102 -32.44 -13.69 23.65
C THR A 102 -33.14 -14.48 22.54
N THR A 103 -33.96 -13.83 21.72
CA THR A 103 -34.70 -14.47 20.63
C THR A 103 -33.76 -14.96 19.54
N ALA A 104 -32.85 -14.10 19.06
CA ALA A 104 -31.82 -14.47 18.10
C ALA A 104 -30.97 -15.64 18.58
N ALA A 105 -30.51 -15.61 19.83
CA ALA A 105 -29.72 -16.72 20.38
C ALA A 105 -30.50 -18.04 20.44
N ASN A 106 -31.82 -18.01 20.68
CA ASN A 106 -32.66 -19.22 20.59
C ASN A 106 -32.76 -19.75 19.16
N ASP A 107 -32.85 -18.87 18.16
CA ASP A 107 -32.90 -19.24 16.75
C ASP A 107 -31.54 -19.76 16.25
N VAL A 108 -30.43 -19.20 16.75
CA VAL A 108 -29.07 -19.69 16.50
C VAL A 108 -28.91 -21.12 16.97
N ILE A 109 -29.31 -21.44 18.21
CA ILE A 109 -29.15 -22.79 18.78
C ILE A 109 -30.18 -23.80 18.24
N ALA A 110 -31.28 -23.33 17.64
CA ALA A 110 -32.23 -24.18 16.94
C ALA A 110 -31.60 -24.84 15.70
N ASN A 111 -30.60 -24.19 15.10
CA ASN A 111 -29.75 -24.80 14.09
C ASN A 111 -28.51 -25.45 14.74
N ALA A 112 -28.52 -26.77 14.80
CA ALA A 112 -27.47 -27.52 15.48
C ALA A 112 -26.09 -27.49 14.78
N GLN A 113 -26.01 -27.02 13.52
CA GLN A 113 -24.75 -26.88 12.79
C GLN A 113 -24.00 -25.58 13.11
N ASN A 114 -24.68 -24.56 13.67
CA ASN A 114 -24.03 -23.30 14.05
C ASN A 114 -22.97 -23.56 15.12
N ILE A 115 -21.70 -23.34 14.77
CA ILE A 115 -20.55 -23.70 15.62
C ILE A 115 -20.01 -22.54 16.45
N GLY A 116 -20.24 -21.31 16.01
CA GLY A 116 -19.86 -20.07 16.68
C GLY A 116 -20.68 -18.88 16.20
N VAL A 117 -20.61 -17.77 16.94
CA VAL A 117 -21.37 -16.55 16.69
C VAL A 117 -20.45 -15.33 16.55
N ILE A 118 -20.64 -14.55 15.49
CA ILE A 118 -20.13 -13.19 15.36
C ILE A 118 -21.25 -12.20 15.71
N GLY A 119 -20.96 -11.22 16.56
CA GLY A 119 -22.01 -10.40 17.18
C GLY A 119 -22.42 -10.96 18.54
N SER A 120 -23.49 -10.52 19.19
CA SER A 120 -24.37 -9.39 18.85
C SER A 120 -23.63 -8.04 18.88
N LEU A 121 -24.27 -7.05 18.28
CA LEU A 121 -23.69 -5.74 17.98
C LEU A 121 -23.93 -4.73 19.10
N CYS A 122 -25.08 -4.80 19.75
CA CYS A 122 -25.39 -3.95 20.90
C CYS A 122 -25.05 -4.65 22.22
N SER A 123 -24.38 -3.95 23.13
CA SER A 123 -23.98 -4.44 24.46
C SER A 123 -25.14 -5.09 25.25
N SER A 124 -26.34 -4.52 25.19
CA SER A 124 -27.55 -5.04 25.86
C SER A 124 -28.06 -6.36 25.25
N SER A 125 -27.96 -6.51 23.93
CA SER A 125 -28.32 -7.71 23.18
C SER A 125 -27.27 -8.80 23.41
N SER A 126 -25.99 -8.43 23.40
CA SER A 126 -24.87 -9.33 23.67
C SER A 126 -24.95 -10.01 25.02
N GLY A 127 -25.27 -9.27 26.09
CA GLY A 127 -25.40 -9.85 27.41
C GLY A 127 -26.49 -10.93 27.48
N ALA A 128 -27.63 -10.66 26.85
CA ALA A 128 -28.76 -11.59 26.84
C ALA A 128 -28.53 -12.80 25.93
N ALA A 129 -27.94 -12.59 24.75
CA ALA A 129 -27.61 -13.66 23.81
C ALA A 129 -26.57 -14.63 24.41
N ALA A 130 -25.50 -14.10 25.01
CA ALA A 130 -24.44 -14.89 25.63
C ALA A 130 -24.96 -15.82 26.73
N ALA A 131 -25.94 -15.37 27.53
CA ALA A 131 -26.55 -16.20 28.57
C ALA A 131 -27.28 -17.44 28.01
N VAL A 132 -27.87 -17.34 26.80
CA VAL A 132 -28.50 -18.47 26.11
C VAL A 132 -27.44 -19.38 25.50
N LEU A 133 -26.46 -18.82 24.80
CA LEU A 133 -25.39 -19.56 24.13
C LEU A 133 -24.53 -20.37 25.10
N GLU A 134 -24.31 -19.87 26.32
CA GLU A 134 -23.59 -20.57 27.41
C GLU A 134 -24.22 -21.93 27.73
N THR A 135 -25.55 -22.03 27.64
CA THR A 135 -26.28 -23.26 28.00
C THR A 135 -25.97 -24.45 27.08
N VAL A 136 -25.42 -24.17 25.90
CA VAL A 136 -25.06 -25.16 24.87
C VAL A 136 -23.61 -25.02 24.38
N GLY A 137 -22.80 -24.18 25.05
CA GLY A 137 -21.37 -24.02 24.78
C GLY A 137 -21.01 -23.34 23.45
N VAL A 138 -21.91 -22.59 22.82
CA VAL A 138 -21.59 -21.89 21.55
C VAL A 138 -20.80 -20.63 21.83
N VAL A 139 -19.58 -20.54 21.29
CA VAL A 139 -18.71 -19.37 21.44
C VAL A 139 -19.28 -18.17 20.69
N MET A 140 -19.14 -17.00 21.30
CA MET A 140 -19.57 -15.71 20.75
C MET A 140 -18.40 -14.72 20.79
N ILE A 141 -18.17 -14.02 19.67
CA ILE A 141 -17.17 -12.94 19.56
C ILE A 141 -17.87 -11.69 19.04
N SER A 142 -18.03 -10.68 19.88
CA SER A 142 -18.68 -9.43 19.51
C SER A 142 -17.66 -8.44 18.90
N PRO A 143 -17.99 -7.84 17.74
CA PRO A 143 -17.19 -6.79 17.13
C PRO A 143 -17.56 -5.37 17.60
N ALA A 144 -18.67 -5.18 18.33
CA ALA A 144 -19.22 -3.85 18.60
C ALA A 144 -19.72 -3.60 20.03
N SER A 145 -19.66 -4.60 20.93
CA SER A 145 -20.11 -4.44 22.32
C SER A 145 -19.07 -3.73 23.20
N THR A 146 -19.12 -2.40 23.25
CA THR A 146 -18.15 -1.54 23.95
C THR A 146 -18.51 -1.25 25.42
N ALA A 147 -19.71 -1.59 25.91
CA ALA A 147 -20.07 -1.20 27.28
C ALA A 147 -19.17 -1.90 28.31
N SER A 148 -18.64 -1.13 29.26
CA SER A 148 -17.68 -1.62 30.25
C SER A 148 -18.28 -2.65 31.21
N ASP A 149 -19.60 -2.64 31.36
CA ASP A 149 -20.36 -3.47 32.28
C ASP A 149 -21.00 -4.69 31.61
N VAL A 150 -20.71 -4.99 30.33
CA VAL A 150 -21.28 -6.15 29.64
C VAL A 150 -21.11 -7.39 30.49
N TYR A 151 -19.93 -7.67 31.09
CA TYR A 151 -19.78 -8.52 32.28
C TYR A 151 -18.40 -8.44 32.98
N LEU A 152 -18.38 -8.23 34.30
CA LEU A 152 -17.20 -8.45 35.16
C LEU A 152 -17.09 -9.91 35.71
N ASN A 153 -18.08 -10.78 35.46
CA ASN A 153 -18.14 -12.20 35.92
C ASN A 153 -19.13 -13.06 35.07
N GLY A 154 -19.08 -12.93 33.75
CA GLY A 154 -20.12 -13.43 32.82
C GLY A 154 -19.94 -14.85 32.27
N PRO A 155 -20.63 -15.16 31.15
CA PRO A 155 -20.53 -16.42 30.39
C PRO A 155 -19.10 -16.72 29.93
N THR A 156 -18.69 -17.99 30.00
CA THR A 156 -17.38 -18.45 29.52
C THR A 156 -17.28 -18.53 28.00
N VAL A 157 -18.39 -18.33 27.29
CA VAL A 157 -18.45 -18.32 25.82
C VAL A 157 -18.41 -16.93 25.17
N PHE A 158 -18.57 -15.83 25.92
CA PHE A 158 -18.60 -14.47 25.36
C PHE A 158 -17.23 -13.80 25.31
N ASN A 159 -16.85 -13.27 24.15
CA ASN A 159 -15.61 -12.54 23.93
C ASN A 159 -15.89 -11.28 23.10
N ARG A 160 -14.99 -10.31 23.12
CA ARG A 160 -15.03 -9.15 22.22
C ARG A 160 -13.65 -8.75 21.74
N VAL A 161 -13.58 -8.34 20.48
CA VAL A 161 -12.34 -7.84 19.84
C VAL A 161 -12.31 -6.32 19.74
N VAL A 162 -13.41 -5.67 20.08
CA VAL A 162 -13.47 -4.21 20.29
C VAL A 162 -13.17 -3.89 21.76
N ILE A 163 -12.59 -2.72 22.00
CA ILE A 163 -12.33 -2.24 23.35
C ILE A 163 -13.54 -1.57 24.00
N THR A 164 -13.49 -1.37 25.32
CA THR A 164 -14.52 -0.71 26.11
C THR A 164 -14.60 0.80 25.89
N ASP A 165 -15.79 1.37 26.15
CA ASP A 165 -16.11 2.80 25.95
C ASP A 165 -15.08 3.82 26.48
N PRO A 166 -14.46 3.65 27.67
CA PRO A 166 -13.53 4.66 28.19
C PRO A 166 -12.32 4.91 27.29
N ASP A 167 -11.90 3.90 26.54
CA ASP A 167 -10.70 3.93 25.71
C ASP A 167 -11.02 3.84 24.21
N PHE A 168 -12.29 3.61 23.85
CA PHE A 168 -12.71 3.27 22.48
C PHE A 168 -12.38 4.35 21.47
N GLU A 169 -12.74 5.62 21.69
CA GLU A 169 -12.55 6.66 20.67
C GLU A 169 -11.07 6.86 20.32
N GLY A 170 -10.22 7.04 21.34
CA GLY A 170 -8.78 7.26 21.15
C GLY A 170 -8.05 6.04 20.58
N TRP A 171 -8.44 4.83 21.01
CA TRP A 171 -7.85 3.61 20.48
C TRP A 171 -8.33 3.31 19.05
N ASN A 172 -9.62 3.48 18.77
CA ASN A 172 -10.20 3.29 17.43
C ASN A 172 -9.63 4.29 16.41
N ALA A 173 -9.35 5.52 16.82
CA ALA A 173 -8.66 6.50 15.97
C ALA A 173 -7.26 6.01 15.57
N LYS A 174 -6.46 5.54 16.55
CA LYS A 174 -5.10 5.02 16.29
C LYS A 174 -5.11 3.84 15.33
N ILE A 175 -5.97 2.85 15.57
CA ILE A 175 -5.95 1.63 14.78
C ILE A 175 -6.55 1.79 13.37
N SER A 176 -7.40 2.81 13.14
CA SER A 176 -8.04 3.01 11.84
C SER A 176 -7.06 3.43 10.74
N TYR A 177 -5.87 3.88 11.12
CA TYR A 177 -4.78 4.23 10.19
C TYR A 177 -3.68 3.17 10.11
N LEU A 178 -3.85 2.01 10.76
CA LEU A 178 -2.89 0.92 10.57
C LEU A 178 -2.86 0.50 9.10
N PRO A 179 -1.68 0.25 8.51
CA PRO A 179 -1.57 -0.17 7.12
C PRO A 179 -2.47 -1.35 6.76
N ALA A 180 -2.60 -2.32 7.67
CA ALA A 180 -3.49 -3.48 7.51
C ALA A 180 -4.98 -3.08 7.45
N VAL A 181 -5.42 -2.14 8.27
CA VAL A 181 -6.81 -1.65 8.26
C VAL A 181 -7.09 -0.83 6.99
N LEU A 182 -6.18 0.07 6.60
CA LEU A 182 -6.34 0.86 5.38
C LEU A 182 -6.34 -0.02 4.12
N ALA A 183 -5.45 -1.02 4.05
CA ALA A 183 -5.44 -2.01 2.98
C ALA A 183 -6.75 -2.81 2.93
N TRP A 184 -7.24 -3.25 4.08
CA TRP A 184 -8.52 -3.95 4.19
C TRP A 184 -9.70 -3.07 3.79
N GLN A 185 -9.76 -1.80 4.21
CA GLN A 185 -10.85 -0.87 3.85
C GLN A 185 -10.92 -0.63 2.35
N ARG A 186 -9.77 -0.51 1.69
CA ARG A 186 -9.69 -0.40 0.22
C ARG A 186 -10.17 -1.66 -0.47
N ASN A 187 -9.71 -2.84 -0.02
CA ASN A 187 -10.18 -4.12 -0.57
C ASN A 187 -11.70 -4.28 -0.37
N PHE A 188 -12.19 -3.93 0.81
CA PHE A 188 -13.61 -3.94 1.14
C PHE A 188 -14.41 -3.04 0.20
N GLU A 189 -14.01 -1.78 0.03
CA GLU A 189 -14.68 -0.85 -0.87
C GLU A 189 -14.64 -1.33 -2.33
N GLN A 190 -13.53 -1.91 -2.76
CA GLN A 190 -13.38 -2.46 -4.11
C GLN A 190 -14.35 -3.62 -4.36
N ILE A 191 -14.55 -4.49 -3.38
CA ILE A 191 -15.42 -5.67 -3.49
C ILE A 191 -16.89 -5.27 -3.37
N TYR A 192 -17.24 -4.42 -2.41
CA TYR A 192 -18.63 -4.14 -2.05
C TYR A 192 -19.17 -2.81 -2.60
N GLY A 193 -18.31 -1.94 -3.13
CA GLY A 193 -18.67 -0.68 -3.77
C GLY A 193 -19.04 0.45 -2.80
N TYR A 194 -18.68 0.33 -1.52
CA TYR A 194 -18.88 1.36 -0.50
C TYR A 194 -17.87 1.25 0.64
N GLN A 195 -17.57 2.37 1.31
CA GLN A 195 -16.68 2.41 2.47
C GLN A 195 -17.27 1.64 3.66
N PRO A 196 -16.49 0.77 4.32
CA PRO A 196 -16.97 0.03 5.47
C PRO A 196 -17.29 0.99 6.63
N GLY A 197 -18.39 0.67 7.33
CA GLY A 197 -18.76 1.28 8.61
C GLY A 197 -17.73 1.07 9.73
N GLY A 198 -17.99 1.71 10.88
CA GLY A 198 -17.02 1.86 11.97
C GLY A 198 -16.56 0.54 12.61
N PHE A 199 -17.41 -0.48 12.59
CA PHE A 199 -17.16 -1.77 13.22
C PHE A 199 -16.79 -2.91 12.26
N GLY A 200 -16.78 -2.65 10.94
CA GLY A 200 -16.44 -3.67 9.94
C GLY A 200 -15.09 -4.35 10.18
N LYS A 201 -14.06 -3.55 10.48
CA LYS A 201 -12.71 -4.07 10.80
C LYS A 201 -12.68 -5.03 11.99
N TYR A 202 -13.52 -4.79 12.99
CA TYR A 202 -13.65 -5.67 14.15
C TYR A 202 -14.45 -6.93 13.82
N ALA A 203 -15.45 -6.84 12.93
CA ALA A 203 -16.20 -8.00 12.46
C ALA A 203 -15.32 -8.94 11.65
N TYR A 204 -14.44 -8.40 10.81
CA TYR A 204 -13.41 -9.16 10.12
C TYR A 204 -12.50 -9.88 11.12
N ASP A 205 -11.92 -9.15 12.08
CA ASP A 205 -11.03 -9.73 13.10
C ASP A 205 -11.68 -10.79 13.98
N ALA A 206 -12.93 -10.54 14.41
CA ALA A 206 -13.72 -11.52 15.15
C ALA A 206 -13.91 -12.82 14.36
N THR A 207 -14.15 -12.69 13.06
CA THR A 207 -14.36 -13.83 12.16
C THR A 207 -13.04 -14.56 11.91
N TRP A 208 -11.98 -13.84 11.60
CA TRP A 208 -10.64 -14.40 11.41
C TRP A 208 -10.19 -15.19 12.65
N LEU A 209 -10.43 -14.65 13.85
CA LEU A 209 -10.14 -15.33 15.11
C LEU A 209 -10.95 -16.61 15.26
N LEU A 210 -12.26 -16.55 15.01
CA LEU A 210 -13.12 -17.72 15.09
C LEU A 210 -12.67 -18.83 14.14
N LEU A 211 -12.41 -18.50 12.87
CA LEU A 211 -12.02 -19.47 11.83
C LEU A 211 -10.66 -20.10 12.12
N THR A 212 -9.70 -19.30 12.56
CA THR A 212 -8.36 -19.78 12.96
C THR A 212 -8.47 -20.80 14.10
N ARG A 213 -9.20 -20.46 15.17
CA ARG A 213 -9.39 -21.39 16.29
C ARG A 213 -10.22 -22.61 15.92
N LEU A 214 -11.14 -22.47 14.96
CA LEU A 214 -11.92 -23.59 14.45
C LEU A 214 -11.06 -24.57 13.66
N ASP A 215 -10.17 -24.09 12.79
CA ASP A 215 -9.23 -24.97 12.08
C ASP A 215 -8.31 -25.72 13.05
N GLU A 216 -7.81 -25.03 14.09
CA GLU A 216 -6.97 -25.61 15.14
C GLU A 216 -7.65 -26.77 15.88
N VAL A 217 -8.92 -26.60 16.29
CA VAL A 217 -9.61 -27.59 17.14
C VAL A 217 -10.38 -28.66 16.36
N SER A 218 -10.58 -28.46 15.05
CA SER A 218 -11.31 -29.41 14.19
C SER A 218 -10.45 -30.63 13.84
N SER A 219 -11.08 -31.78 13.59
CA SER A 219 -10.38 -33.00 13.15
C SER A 219 -11.18 -33.81 12.12
N LEU A 220 -10.50 -34.57 11.27
CA LEU A 220 -11.16 -35.43 10.28
C LEU A 220 -11.32 -36.86 10.81
N ASN A 221 -12.55 -37.36 10.80
CA ASN A 221 -12.87 -38.73 11.20
C ASN A 221 -13.81 -39.39 10.18
N GLY A 222 -13.30 -40.39 9.46
CA GLY A 222 -14.06 -41.08 8.42
C GLY A 222 -14.52 -40.19 7.27
N GLY A 223 -13.81 -39.09 7.02
CA GLY A 223 -14.15 -38.06 6.03
C GLY A 223 -15.05 -36.95 6.57
N ASN A 224 -15.67 -37.11 7.74
CA ASN A 224 -16.43 -36.04 8.40
C ASN A 224 -15.49 -35.10 9.15
N LEU A 225 -15.84 -33.82 9.22
CA LEU A 225 -15.19 -32.87 10.12
C LEU A 225 -15.88 -32.92 11.49
N GLU A 226 -15.11 -33.14 12.54
CA GLU A 226 -15.57 -33.18 13.94
C GLU A 226 -15.02 -31.98 14.71
N ILE A 227 -15.91 -31.22 15.37
CA ILE A 227 -15.58 -29.98 16.08
C ILE A 227 -16.20 -30.03 17.48
N SER A 228 -15.38 -29.88 18.54
CA SER A 228 -15.88 -29.76 19.92
C SER A 228 -16.13 -28.28 20.25
N ARG A 229 -17.35 -27.95 20.66
CA ARG A 229 -17.75 -26.60 21.07
C ARG A 229 -16.96 -26.14 22.29
N ALA A 230 -16.79 -27.00 23.29
CA ALA A 230 -15.97 -26.69 24.46
C ALA A 230 -14.51 -26.42 24.09
N ALA A 231 -13.93 -27.19 23.17
CA ALA A 231 -12.56 -26.96 22.70
C ALA A 231 -12.43 -25.62 21.96
N LEU A 232 -13.40 -25.30 21.10
CA LEU A 232 -13.43 -24.02 20.36
C LEU A 232 -13.58 -22.82 21.31
N ALA A 233 -14.51 -22.88 22.26
CA ALA A 233 -14.69 -21.82 23.26
C ALA A 233 -13.43 -21.60 24.10
N ALA A 234 -12.75 -22.69 24.50
CA ALA A 234 -11.48 -22.62 25.22
C ALA A 234 -10.34 -22.06 24.36
N ALA A 235 -10.27 -22.41 23.08
CA ALA A 235 -9.24 -21.91 22.15
C ALA A 235 -9.41 -20.41 21.89
N VAL A 236 -10.64 -19.93 21.69
CA VAL A 236 -10.93 -18.49 21.56
C VAL A 236 -10.54 -17.76 22.84
N ARG A 237 -11.04 -18.21 24.00
CA ARG A 237 -10.73 -17.63 25.32
C ARG A 237 -9.24 -17.61 25.64
N GLY A 238 -8.52 -18.64 25.20
CA GLY A 238 -7.09 -18.85 25.43
C GLY A 238 -6.17 -17.88 24.68
N THR A 239 -6.73 -17.00 23.84
CA THR A 239 -6.02 -15.90 23.19
C THR A 239 -5.60 -14.88 24.24
N SER A 240 -4.44 -15.03 24.90
CA SER A 240 -4.06 -14.30 26.13
C SER A 240 -2.62 -13.76 26.14
N GLN A 241 -2.31 -12.87 27.09
CA GLN A 241 -0.98 -12.24 27.29
C GLN A 241 0.17 -13.19 27.65
N THR A 242 -0.05 -14.49 27.83
CA THR A 242 1.04 -15.40 28.17
C THR A 242 1.89 -15.73 26.93
N GLN A 243 3.22 -15.66 27.08
CA GLN A 243 4.30 -15.86 26.08
C GLN A 243 4.34 -17.23 25.36
N ALA A 244 3.20 -17.92 25.22
CA ALA A 244 3.11 -19.13 24.41
C ALA A 244 2.79 -18.72 22.96
N ALA A 245 3.57 -19.21 22.00
CA ALA A 245 3.46 -18.86 20.57
C ALA A 245 2.08 -19.17 19.93
N ASN A 246 1.20 -19.90 20.62
CA ASN A 246 -0.17 -20.21 20.20
C ASN A 246 -1.27 -19.34 20.86
N ALA A 247 -0.90 -18.45 21.80
CA ALA A 247 -1.83 -17.59 22.55
C ALA A 247 -1.95 -16.16 21.99
N THR A 248 -1.07 -15.77 21.08
CA THR A 248 -1.06 -14.45 20.40
C THR A 248 -1.81 -14.53 19.07
N PHE A 249 -2.71 -13.59 18.80
CA PHE A 249 -3.45 -13.52 17.53
C PHE A 249 -3.25 -12.16 16.86
N ALA A 250 -2.66 -12.13 15.67
CA ALA A 250 -2.50 -10.92 14.89
C ALA A 250 -3.77 -10.66 14.07
N GLY A 251 -4.49 -9.59 14.40
CA GLY A 251 -5.63 -9.10 13.61
C GLY A 251 -5.27 -7.89 12.75
N LEU A 252 -6.20 -7.46 11.92
CA LEU A 252 -6.15 -6.18 11.22
C LEU A 252 -5.99 -5.03 12.20
N THR A 253 -6.71 -5.09 13.32
CA THR A 253 -6.75 -4.05 14.34
C THR A 253 -5.63 -4.17 15.38
N ASP A 254 -4.45 -4.66 14.97
CA ASP A 254 -3.30 -5.01 15.82
C ASP A 254 -3.49 -6.32 16.62
N LEU A 255 -2.54 -6.67 17.48
CA LEU A 255 -2.56 -7.87 18.29
C LEU A 255 -3.83 -7.91 19.15
N ILE A 256 -4.58 -9.02 19.01
CA ILE A 256 -5.76 -9.31 19.80
C ILE A 256 -5.32 -10.21 20.96
N THR A 257 -5.51 -9.70 22.17
CA THR A 257 -5.39 -10.47 23.41
C THR A 257 -6.64 -10.27 24.23
N LEU A 258 -7.17 -11.37 24.75
CA LEU A 258 -8.33 -11.41 25.61
C LEU A 258 -7.90 -11.70 27.05
N ASP A 259 -8.56 -11.05 28.00
CA ASP A 259 -8.41 -11.39 29.41
C ASP A 259 -9.24 -12.62 29.80
N VAL A 260 -9.20 -12.96 31.10
CA VAL A 260 -9.99 -14.05 31.69
C VAL A 260 -11.50 -13.87 31.51
N HIS A 261 -11.98 -12.66 31.25
CA HIS A 261 -13.38 -12.31 31.03
C HIS A 261 -13.75 -12.21 29.54
N GLY A 262 -12.78 -12.33 28.63
CA GLY A 262 -12.97 -12.25 27.17
C GLY A 262 -12.98 -10.85 26.62
N ASP A 263 -12.54 -9.90 27.43
CA ASP A 263 -12.38 -8.53 27.01
C ASP A 263 -11.04 -8.37 26.32
N ARG A 264 -11.06 -7.63 25.21
CA ARG A 264 -9.83 -7.18 24.60
C ARG A 264 -9.06 -6.31 25.58
N VAL A 265 -7.81 -6.68 25.83
CA VAL A 265 -6.91 -5.87 26.64
C VAL A 265 -6.22 -4.84 25.75
N ASN A 266 -6.21 -3.58 26.17
CA ASN A 266 -5.33 -2.55 25.63
C ASN A 266 -3.89 -3.11 25.62
N GLN A 267 -3.24 -3.18 24.46
CA GLN A 267 -1.80 -2.97 24.48
C GLN A 267 -1.61 -1.49 24.82
N LEU A 268 -1.59 -1.18 26.12
CA LEU A 268 -1.23 0.15 26.59
C LEU A 268 0.16 0.45 26.04
N ALA A 269 0.34 1.67 25.57
CA ALA A 269 1.65 2.26 25.50
C ALA A 269 2.38 1.99 26.82
N VAL A 270 3.54 1.34 26.75
CA VAL A 270 4.27 0.93 27.95
C VAL A 270 5.12 2.10 28.42
N SER A 271 4.79 2.76 29.52
CA SER A 271 5.54 3.97 29.90
C SER A 271 7.06 3.75 29.95
N GLY A 272 7.83 4.64 29.32
CA GLY A 272 9.29 4.59 29.23
C GLY A 272 9.81 4.77 27.81
N ASP A 273 11.13 4.73 27.66
CA ASP A 273 11.79 4.92 26.36
C ASP A 273 11.64 3.70 25.44
N ARG A 274 11.87 3.89 24.14
CA ARG A 274 11.91 2.84 23.11
C ARG A 274 13.29 2.75 22.48
N TYR A 275 13.74 1.54 22.23
CA TYR A 275 15.01 1.23 21.58
C TYR A 275 14.75 0.46 20.30
N ILE A 276 15.22 0.98 19.16
CA ILE A 276 15.01 0.42 17.82
C ILE A 276 16.36 0.12 17.17
N SER A 277 16.49 -1.05 16.56
CA SER A 277 17.69 -1.50 15.84
C SER A 277 17.28 -2.38 14.68
N GLU A 278 17.95 -2.28 13.54
CA GLU A 278 17.66 -3.08 12.33
C GLU A 278 17.69 -4.60 12.60
N THR A 279 18.48 -5.05 13.58
CA THR A 279 18.53 -6.45 14.01
C THR A 279 17.63 -6.79 15.20
N GLY A 280 16.69 -5.90 15.53
CA GLY A 280 15.74 -6.05 16.63
C GLY A 280 14.67 -7.12 16.37
N ASP A 281 13.70 -7.20 17.28
CA ASP A 281 12.60 -8.18 17.18
C ASP A 281 11.26 -7.52 17.51
N ASP A 282 10.33 -7.57 16.56
CA ASP A 282 8.97 -7.05 16.71
C ASP A 282 7.98 -8.11 17.24
N SER A 283 8.43 -9.35 17.39
CA SER A 283 7.58 -10.48 17.79
C SER A 283 7.48 -10.64 19.32
N GLY A 284 6.68 -11.61 19.76
CA GLY A 284 6.70 -12.10 21.15
C GLY A 284 6.23 -11.12 22.23
N GLY A 285 5.57 -10.01 21.86
CA GLY A 285 5.14 -8.99 22.81
C GLY A 285 6.27 -8.07 23.27
N ASN A 286 7.35 -7.95 22.51
CA ASN A 286 8.42 -6.99 22.78
C ASN A 286 7.86 -5.56 22.82
N ALA A 287 8.06 -4.87 23.95
CA ALA A 287 7.63 -3.49 24.19
C ALA A 287 8.71 -2.44 23.81
N CYS A 288 9.86 -2.89 23.32
CA CYS A 288 11.02 -2.08 22.94
C CYS A 288 11.63 -1.26 24.10
N THR A 289 11.37 -1.59 25.37
CA THR A 289 11.80 -0.77 26.52
C THR A 289 13.24 -1.00 26.98
N GLU A 290 13.93 -2.01 26.46
CA GLU A 290 15.25 -2.43 26.91
C GLU A 290 16.26 -2.40 25.75
N MET A 291 17.42 -1.77 25.97
CA MET A 291 18.53 -1.72 25.00
C MET A 291 18.99 -3.09 24.52
N SER A 292 18.84 -4.13 25.35
CA SER A 292 19.23 -5.52 25.02
C SER A 292 18.21 -6.27 24.17
N THR A 293 16.99 -5.74 24.04
CA THR A 293 15.90 -6.34 23.25
C THR A 293 15.16 -5.24 22.48
N PRO A 294 15.83 -4.54 21.56
CA PRO A 294 15.20 -3.48 20.77
C PRO A 294 14.17 -4.05 19.79
N CYS A 295 13.26 -3.21 19.33
CA CYS A 295 12.36 -3.53 18.20
C CYS A 295 13.08 -3.35 16.86
N ALA A 296 12.57 -4.04 15.84
CA ALA A 296 13.10 -3.97 14.47
C ALA A 296 12.55 -2.77 13.69
N SER A 297 11.28 -2.39 13.91
CA SER A 297 10.63 -1.27 13.20
C SER A 297 10.47 -0.02 14.08
N VAL A 298 10.69 1.15 13.50
CA VAL A 298 10.52 2.44 14.18
C VAL A 298 9.04 2.74 14.37
N GLN A 299 8.18 2.43 13.40
CA GLN A 299 6.74 2.65 13.53
C GLN A 299 6.14 1.84 14.68
N ARG A 300 6.64 0.62 14.94
CA ARG A 300 6.24 -0.14 16.13
C ARG A 300 6.67 0.56 17.41
N GLY A 301 7.90 1.07 17.46
CA GLY A 301 8.39 1.88 18.58
C GLY A 301 7.45 3.05 18.88
N ILE A 302 7.06 3.79 17.84
CA ILE A 302 6.10 4.90 17.92
C ILE A 302 4.72 4.43 18.38
N ALA A 303 4.18 3.36 17.80
CA ALA A 303 2.86 2.85 18.15
C ALA A 303 2.77 2.38 19.62
N LEU A 304 3.87 1.87 20.16
CA LEU A 304 3.96 1.46 21.55
C LEU A 304 4.29 2.63 22.49
N ALA A 305 4.73 3.79 22.00
CA ALA A 305 5.14 4.93 22.81
C ALA A 305 3.96 5.64 23.52
N ASP A 306 4.20 6.14 24.73
CA ASP A 306 3.29 7.07 25.43
C ASP A 306 3.64 8.53 25.15
N GLU A 307 2.75 9.45 25.54
CA GLU A 307 2.96 10.89 25.37
C GLU A 307 4.26 11.33 26.05
N ASN A 308 5.09 12.06 25.31
CA ASN A 308 6.42 12.56 25.66
C ASN A 308 7.50 11.48 25.82
N ALA A 309 7.29 10.25 25.34
CA ALA A 309 8.31 9.21 25.32
C ALA A 309 9.49 9.58 24.40
N HIS A 310 10.66 8.97 24.68
CA HIS A 310 11.79 8.99 23.76
C HIS A 310 11.85 7.69 22.97
N VAL A 311 12.09 7.80 21.67
CA VAL A 311 12.32 6.68 20.77
C VAL A 311 13.74 6.84 20.20
N PHE A 312 14.65 5.98 20.65
CA PHE A 312 16.04 5.96 20.22
C PHE A 312 16.22 4.95 19.09
N VAL A 313 16.73 5.41 17.96
CA VAL A 313 16.91 4.61 16.76
C VAL A 313 18.40 4.47 16.48
N ALA A 314 18.86 3.22 16.37
CA ALA A 314 20.24 2.92 16.05
C ALA A 314 20.56 3.16 14.56
N ASP A 315 21.84 3.22 14.25
CA ASP A 315 22.41 3.16 12.90
C ASP A 315 21.77 2.03 12.09
N GLY A 316 21.35 2.33 10.85
CA GLY A 316 20.66 1.38 9.99
C GLY A 316 19.67 2.03 9.04
N THR A 317 19.15 1.24 8.09
CA THR A 317 18.11 1.65 7.15
C THR A 317 16.80 0.94 7.46
N TYR A 318 15.79 1.71 7.79
CA TYR A 318 14.46 1.24 8.15
C TYR A 318 13.51 1.57 7.01
N VAL A 319 13.11 0.54 6.27
CA VAL A 319 12.22 0.67 5.12
C VAL A 319 10.78 0.68 5.61
N GLU A 320 10.25 1.87 5.88
CA GLU A 320 8.92 2.10 6.45
C GLU A 320 8.45 3.55 6.26
N ASN A 321 7.15 3.79 6.44
CA ASN A 321 6.57 5.12 6.56
C ASN A 321 6.11 5.35 7.99
N LEU A 322 6.42 6.52 8.54
CA LEU A 322 6.14 6.85 9.93
C LEU A 322 4.89 7.72 10.03
N THR A 323 4.00 7.37 10.95
CA THR A 323 2.89 8.23 11.40
C THR A 323 3.09 8.57 12.86
N ILE A 324 3.25 9.85 13.14
CA ILE A 324 3.46 10.40 14.48
C ILE A 324 2.16 11.11 14.88
N ALA A 325 1.48 10.53 15.87
CA ALA A 325 0.15 10.94 16.32
C ALA A 325 0.13 11.59 17.71
N ILE A 326 1.28 11.59 18.39
CA ILE A 326 1.45 12.04 19.77
C ILE A 326 2.71 12.90 19.87
N SER A 327 2.81 13.71 20.91
CA SER A 327 4.07 14.40 21.19
C SER A 327 5.08 13.35 21.68
N LEU A 328 6.14 13.08 20.92
CA LEU A 328 7.23 12.20 21.34
C LEU A 328 8.57 12.74 20.83
N THR A 329 9.69 12.27 21.38
CA THR A 329 11.02 12.59 20.86
C THR A 329 11.58 11.39 20.11
N LEU A 330 11.62 11.46 18.79
CA LEU A 330 12.24 10.46 17.92
C LEU A 330 13.66 10.89 17.56
N GLN A 331 14.66 10.09 17.94
CA GLN A 331 16.09 10.43 17.78
C GLN A 331 16.88 9.33 17.11
N GLY A 332 17.58 9.67 16.03
CA GLY A 332 18.50 8.81 15.31
C GLY A 332 19.97 9.01 15.68
N GLY A 333 20.82 8.17 15.09
CA GLY A 333 22.27 8.25 15.15
C GLY A 333 22.90 7.64 16.39
N TYR A 334 22.32 6.55 16.89
CA TYR A 334 22.86 5.76 18.00
C TYR A 334 23.67 4.55 17.51
N ASP A 335 24.78 4.26 18.17
CA ASP A 335 25.50 2.99 17.97
C ASP A 335 24.59 1.80 18.36
N PRO A 336 24.41 0.77 17.51
CA PRO A 336 23.49 -0.35 17.77
C PRO A 336 23.92 -1.26 18.92
N THR A 337 25.15 -1.10 19.44
CA THR A 337 25.72 -1.90 20.52
C THR A 337 25.90 -1.11 21.81
N THR A 338 26.43 0.11 21.74
CA THR A 338 26.73 0.92 22.92
C THR A 338 25.65 1.96 23.22
N TRP A 339 24.74 2.23 22.28
CA TRP A 339 23.74 3.30 22.38
C TRP A 339 24.37 4.67 22.67
N ALA A 340 25.58 4.90 22.16
CA ALA A 340 26.21 6.21 22.17
C ALA A 340 25.73 6.98 20.95
N ARG A 341 25.27 8.22 21.13
CA ARG A 341 24.80 9.06 20.03
C ARG A 341 25.95 9.85 19.41
N ASP A 342 26.15 9.69 18.11
CA ASP A 342 27.09 10.49 17.31
C ASP A 342 26.64 10.52 15.84
N LEU A 343 26.04 11.64 15.43
CA LEU A 343 25.51 11.84 14.07
C LEU A 343 26.60 11.83 12.98
N SER A 344 27.87 11.97 13.36
CA SER A 344 28.98 11.91 12.40
C SER A 344 29.47 10.49 12.13
N LEU A 345 29.07 9.52 12.98
CA LEU A 345 29.50 8.13 12.91
C LEU A 345 28.35 7.13 12.66
N HIS A 346 27.13 7.51 13.02
CA HIS A 346 25.95 6.62 12.98
C HIS A 346 24.80 7.32 12.27
N GLU A 347 24.26 6.67 11.24
CA GLU A 347 23.19 7.22 10.39
C GLU A 347 21.93 6.36 10.52
N SER A 348 20.86 6.96 11.02
CA SER A 348 19.54 6.32 11.01
C SER A 348 18.75 6.82 9.79
N VAL A 349 18.49 5.93 8.84
CA VAL A 349 17.76 6.23 7.60
C VAL A 349 16.34 5.70 7.71
N ILE A 350 15.34 6.56 7.49
CA ILE A 350 13.96 6.14 7.23
C ILE A 350 13.75 6.23 5.72
N ASP A 351 13.47 5.08 5.10
CA ASP A 351 13.31 4.92 3.66
C ASP A 351 11.86 4.55 3.32
N GLY A 352 11.13 5.50 2.73
CA GLY A 352 9.72 5.33 2.34
C GLY A 352 9.51 4.47 1.09
N SER A 353 10.55 3.95 0.45
CA SER A 353 10.43 3.14 -0.79
C SER A 353 9.70 1.81 -0.59
N GLY A 354 9.48 1.39 0.66
CA GLY A 354 8.66 0.24 1.02
C GLY A 354 7.16 0.53 1.17
N ALA A 355 6.73 1.79 1.04
CA ALA A 355 5.31 2.10 0.89
C ALA A 355 4.78 1.27 -0.28
N ALA A 356 3.81 0.39 -0.03
CA ALA A 356 3.13 -0.28 -1.11
C ALA A 356 2.53 0.81 -2.01
N THR A 357 3.16 1.07 -3.16
CA THR A 357 2.48 1.66 -4.31
C THR A 357 1.28 0.73 -4.51
N THR A 358 0.09 1.20 -4.17
CA THR A 358 -1.10 0.35 -4.26
C THR A 358 -1.18 -0.24 -5.66
N PRO A 359 -1.61 -1.51 -5.83
CA PRO A 359 -1.86 -2.08 -7.14
C PRO A 359 -2.70 -1.12 -8.00
N GLY A 360 -2.05 -0.51 -8.98
CA GLY A 360 -2.58 0.55 -9.84
C GLY A 360 -1.52 1.50 -10.40
N ASP A 361 -0.39 1.67 -9.71
CA ASP A 361 0.70 2.55 -10.17
C ASP A 361 1.61 1.88 -11.22
N PHE A 362 1.85 0.56 -11.10
CA PHE A 362 2.65 -0.19 -12.08
C PHE A 362 1.90 -0.45 -13.39
N ASP A 363 0.56 -0.41 -13.35
CA ASP A 363 -0.34 -0.79 -14.45
C ASP A 363 -1.36 0.30 -14.81
N GLU A 364 -0.94 1.57 -14.73
CA GLU A 364 -1.68 2.74 -15.22
C GLU A 364 -2.21 2.50 -16.64
N ARG A 365 -1.40 1.84 -17.47
CA ARG A 365 -1.78 1.41 -18.82
C ARG A 365 -1.63 -0.09 -18.96
N VAL A 366 -2.72 -0.76 -19.29
CA VAL A 366 -2.74 -2.22 -19.54
C VAL A 366 -2.85 -2.52 -21.04
N ARG A 367 -1.98 -3.41 -21.52
CA ARG A 367 -1.79 -3.71 -22.95
C ARG A 367 -1.42 -5.17 -23.17
N TYR A 368 -1.52 -5.61 -24.41
CA TYR A 368 -1.05 -6.93 -24.87
C TYR A 368 -1.57 -8.10 -24.01
N PRO A 369 -2.89 -8.28 -23.89
CA PRO A 369 -3.44 -9.39 -23.13
C PRO A 369 -2.94 -10.74 -23.69
N TRP A 370 -2.67 -11.69 -22.81
CA TRP A 370 -2.46 -13.08 -23.14
C TRP A 370 -3.29 -13.96 -22.22
N VAL A 371 -4.27 -14.67 -22.77
CA VAL A 371 -5.29 -15.38 -21.97
C VAL A 371 -5.23 -16.88 -22.20
N ILE A 372 -5.29 -17.67 -21.13
CA ILE A 372 -5.55 -19.12 -21.23
C ILE A 372 -6.72 -19.50 -20.32
N ASN A 373 -7.40 -20.58 -20.64
CA ASN A 373 -8.35 -21.23 -19.74
C ASN A 373 -7.66 -22.44 -19.10
N ASP A 374 -7.54 -22.42 -17.78
CA ASP A 374 -6.85 -23.46 -17.02
C ASP A 374 -7.72 -23.95 -15.87
N GLY A 375 -8.30 -25.14 -16.04
CA GLY A 375 -9.17 -25.73 -15.01
C GLY A 375 -10.52 -25.01 -14.84
N GLY A 376 -10.98 -24.24 -15.83
CA GLY A 376 -12.23 -23.47 -15.75
C GLY A 376 -12.06 -22.03 -15.25
N THR A 377 -10.81 -21.61 -14.99
CA THR A 377 -10.47 -20.23 -14.66
C THR A 377 -9.67 -19.63 -15.82
N TYR A 378 -10.11 -18.47 -16.32
CA TYR A 378 -9.31 -17.69 -17.24
C TYR A 378 -8.16 -17.02 -16.49
N LYS A 379 -6.96 -17.12 -17.05
CA LYS A 379 -5.75 -16.47 -16.55
C LYS A 379 -5.23 -15.54 -17.62
N MET A 380 -5.00 -14.27 -17.27
CA MET A 380 -4.45 -13.27 -18.16
C MET A 380 -3.10 -12.79 -17.65
N TRP A 381 -2.09 -12.84 -18.51
CA TRP A 381 -0.87 -12.06 -18.34
C TRP A 381 -0.97 -10.86 -19.28
N TYR A 382 -0.65 -9.68 -18.77
CA TYR A 382 -0.75 -8.44 -19.53
C TYR A 382 0.49 -7.60 -19.29
N THR A 383 0.84 -6.77 -20.27
CA THR A 383 1.86 -5.74 -20.10
C THR A 383 1.23 -4.57 -19.36
N ALA A 384 1.86 -4.17 -18.28
CA ALA A 384 1.53 -3.05 -17.44
C ALA A 384 2.61 -1.98 -17.61
N LEU A 385 2.23 -0.76 -17.98
CA LEU A 385 3.14 0.38 -17.96
C LEU A 385 2.75 1.30 -16.82
N ASP A 386 3.76 1.75 -16.07
CA ASP A 386 3.64 2.84 -15.11
C ASP A 386 3.70 4.21 -15.79
N LEU A 387 3.53 5.26 -14.98
CA LEU A 387 3.58 6.67 -15.36
C LEU A 387 4.90 7.08 -16.03
N TYR A 388 6.01 6.37 -15.75
CA TYR A 388 7.32 6.60 -16.38
C TYR A 388 7.51 5.82 -17.68
N GLY A 389 6.51 5.04 -18.08
CA GLY A 389 6.54 4.20 -19.27
C GLY A 389 7.38 2.94 -19.11
N LYS A 390 7.68 2.49 -17.89
CA LYS A 390 8.37 1.21 -17.64
C LYS A 390 7.38 0.06 -17.71
N GLY A 391 7.67 -0.92 -18.56
CA GLY A 391 6.78 -2.06 -18.81
C GLY A 391 7.13 -3.30 -18.00
N ARG A 392 6.19 -3.79 -17.19
CA ARG A 392 6.28 -5.03 -16.39
C ARG A 392 5.12 -5.96 -16.75
N VAL A 393 5.15 -7.22 -16.28
CA VAL A 393 4.04 -8.16 -16.52
C VAL A 393 3.13 -8.23 -15.31
N GLY A 394 1.86 -7.89 -15.51
CA GLY A 394 0.78 -8.13 -14.55
C GLY A 394 0.05 -9.44 -14.83
N TYR A 395 -0.70 -9.91 -13.83
CA TYR A 395 -1.52 -11.10 -13.87
C TYR A 395 -2.91 -10.83 -13.29
N ALA A 396 -3.93 -11.38 -13.94
CA ALA A 396 -5.31 -11.34 -13.47
C ALA A 396 -6.02 -12.67 -13.75
N THR A 397 -7.00 -13.01 -12.92
CA THR A 397 -7.88 -14.17 -13.12
C THR A 397 -9.31 -13.74 -13.36
N SER A 398 -10.06 -14.54 -14.11
CA SER A 398 -11.48 -14.32 -14.34
C SER A 398 -12.25 -15.64 -14.40
N PRO A 399 -13.45 -15.72 -13.81
CA PRO A 399 -14.32 -16.89 -13.96
C PRO A 399 -15.00 -16.95 -15.33
N ASP A 400 -15.10 -15.83 -16.06
CA ASP A 400 -15.91 -15.71 -17.27
C ASP A 400 -15.21 -15.02 -18.45
N GLY A 401 -13.98 -14.53 -18.25
CA GLY A 401 -13.20 -13.79 -19.23
C GLY A 401 -13.59 -12.32 -19.37
N VAL A 402 -14.52 -11.85 -18.54
CA VAL A 402 -15.10 -10.50 -18.55
C VAL A 402 -14.77 -9.78 -17.25
N ASN A 403 -15.03 -10.41 -16.11
CA ASN A 403 -14.80 -9.83 -14.79
C ASN A 403 -13.44 -10.31 -14.28
N TRP A 404 -12.46 -9.41 -14.26
CA TRP A 404 -11.07 -9.74 -13.94
C TRP A 404 -10.67 -9.25 -12.56
N THR A 405 -10.03 -10.13 -11.79
CA THR A 405 -9.42 -9.83 -10.49
C THR A 405 -7.90 -9.85 -10.65
N ARG A 406 -7.23 -8.74 -10.33
CA ARG A 406 -5.77 -8.65 -10.30
C ARG A 406 -5.21 -9.55 -9.19
N SER A 407 -4.02 -10.12 -9.39
CA SER A 407 -3.29 -10.72 -8.28
C SER A 407 -2.72 -9.64 -7.37
N GLY A 408 -2.69 -9.91 -6.06
CA GLY A 408 -1.92 -9.12 -5.10
C GLY A 408 -0.41 -9.26 -5.26
N ASP A 409 0.05 -10.30 -5.96
CA ASP A 409 1.48 -10.55 -6.27
C ASP A 409 1.98 -9.78 -7.51
N ASN A 410 1.18 -8.85 -8.03
CA ASN A 410 1.56 -8.06 -9.19
C ASN A 410 2.62 -7.00 -8.83
N PRO A 411 3.56 -6.68 -9.73
CA PRO A 411 3.84 -7.35 -11.02
C PRO A 411 4.46 -8.75 -10.83
N VAL A 412 4.00 -9.72 -11.62
CA VAL A 412 4.48 -11.12 -11.56
C VAL A 412 5.81 -11.35 -12.29
N LEU A 413 6.22 -10.42 -13.16
CA LEU A 413 7.56 -10.41 -13.76
C LEU A 413 8.04 -8.96 -13.88
N ASP A 414 9.12 -8.66 -13.16
CA ASP A 414 9.75 -7.33 -13.12
C ASP A 414 10.88 -7.18 -14.15
N LEU A 415 11.39 -5.95 -14.32
CA LEU A 415 12.53 -5.58 -15.15
C LEU A 415 13.83 -6.24 -14.66
N GLY A 416 14.85 -6.25 -15.51
CA GLY A 416 16.18 -6.78 -15.18
C GLY A 416 17.27 -6.12 -16.02
N ASP A 417 18.51 -6.60 -15.88
CA ASP A 417 19.69 -5.91 -16.44
C ASP A 417 19.64 -5.69 -17.96
N TRP A 418 19.18 -6.68 -18.73
CA TRP A 418 19.09 -6.59 -20.20
C TRP A 418 17.73 -6.09 -20.68
N ASP A 419 16.68 -6.32 -19.90
CA ASP A 419 15.29 -5.95 -20.14
C ASP A 419 14.86 -4.83 -19.19
N ALA A 420 15.65 -3.77 -19.15
CA ALA A 420 15.54 -2.66 -18.20
C ALA A 420 14.53 -1.56 -18.64
N ALA A 421 13.92 -1.70 -19.83
CA ALA A 421 13.06 -0.69 -20.40
C ALA A 421 11.58 -1.09 -20.29
N VAL A 422 11.12 -2.03 -21.12
CA VAL A 422 9.70 -2.37 -21.23
C VAL A 422 9.57 -3.84 -21.63
N ILE A 423 9.14 -4.68 -20.69
CA ILE A 423 8.73 -6.06 -20.98
C ILE A 423 7.33 -6.02 -21.61
N GLU A 424 7.24 -6.31 -22.91
CA GLU A 424 5.96 -6.29 -23.63
C GLU A 424 5.69 -7.52 -24.50
N GLY A 425 4.41 -7.70 -24.86
CA GLY A 425 3.99 -8.65 -25.90
C GLY A 425 4.16 -10.12 -25.50
N VAL A 426 3.85 -10.47 -24.24
CA VAL A 426 4.09 -11.80 -23.69
C VAL A 426 3.37 -12.92 -24.47
N SER A 427 3.94 -14.12 -24.42
CA SER A 427 3.37 -15.38 -24.88
C SER A 427 3.57 -16.46 -23.82
N VAL A 428 2.48 -16.96 -23.25
CA VAL A 428 2.49 -17.93 -22.16
C VAL A 428 1.87 -19.27 -22.58
N ILE A 429 2.57 -20.38 -22.38
CA ILE A 429 2.00 -21.72 -22.55
C ILE A 429 2.12 -22.51 -21.26
N LYS A 430 1.19 -23.45 -21.06
CA LYS A 430 1.23 -24.42 -19.97
C LYS A 430 1.62 -25.81 -20.51
N GLU A 431 2.67 -26.41 -19.96
CA GLU A 431 3.14 -27.74 -20.31
C GLU A 431 3.07 -28.69 -19.10
N GLY A 432 2.01 -29.49 -19.03
CA GLY A 432 1.75 -30.32 -17.86
C GLY A 432 1.08 -29.53 -16.72
N PRO A 433 0.94 -30.12 -15.52
CA PRO A 433 0.12 -29.53 -14.47
C PRO A 433 0.75 -28.28 -13.82
N ASN A 434 2.08 -28.23 -13.69
CA ASN A 434 2.81 -27.26 -12.85
C ASN A 434 3.99 -26.63 -13.60
N THR A 435 3.85 -26.34 -14.90
CA THR A 435 4.92 -25.68 -15.66
C THR A 435 4.32 -24.73 -16.68
N TYR A 436 4.56 -23.45 -16.47
CA TYR A 436 4.30 -22.36 -17.40
C TYR A 436 5.62 -21.89 -17.99
N LYS A 437 5.55 -21.50 -19.25
CA LYS A 437 6.68 -20.94 -20.02
C LYS A 437 6.23 -19.63 -20.64
N MET A 438 7.04 -18.59 -20.50
CA MET A 438 6.78 -17.27 -21.06
C MET A 438 7.91 -16.86 -21.99
N TRP A 439 7.54 -16.34 -23.16
CA TRP A 439 8.42 -15.55 -24.01
C TRP A 439 7.91 -14.12 -24.05
N TYR A 440 8.82 -13.16 -24.01
CA TYR A 440 8.50 -11.74 -23.95
C TYR A 440 9.53 -10.93 -24.75
N SER A 441 9.21 -9.69 -25.09
CA SER A 441 10.15 -8.76 -25.73
C SER A 441 10.56 -7.63 -24.79
N ASP A 442 11.77 -7.10 -24.95
CA ASP A 442 12.13 -5.76 -24.47
C ASP A 442 12.24 -4.78 -25.64
N THR A 443 11.66 -3.59 -25.49
CA THR A 443 11.59 -2.58 -26.58
C THR A 443 12.91 -1.88 -26.86
N ALA A 444 13.78 -1.74 -25.87
CA ALA A 444 15.07 -1.07 -26.03
C ALA A 444 16.13 -2.04 -26.54
N ALA A 445 16.15 -3.26 -26.00
CA ALA A 445 17.04 -4.32 -26.44
C ALA A 445 16.62 -4.93 -27.78
N CYS A 446 15.34 -4.77 -28.17
CA CYS A 446 14.81 -5.30 -29.42
C CYS A 446 15.06 -6.82 -29.56
N ALA A 447 14.80 -7.56 -28.48
CA ALA A 447 15.15 -8.97 -28.33
C ALA A 447 14.10 -9.73 -27.49
N PHE A 448 14.14 -11.07 -27.55
CA PHE A 448 13.23 -11.92 -26.79
C PHE A 448 13.87 -12.53 -25.55
N GLY A 449 13.15 -12.46 -24.44
CA GLY A 449 13.45 -13.15 -23.18
C GLY A 449 12.63 -14.42 -23.01
N TYR A 450 13.07 -15.24 -22.07
CA TYR A 450 12.42 -16.47 -21.64
C TYR A 450 12.34 -16.56 -20.12
N ALA A 451 11.20 -17.03 -19.61
CA ALA A 451 10.99 -17.28 -18.18
C ALA A 451 10.12 -18.53 -17.96
N THR A 452 10.25 -19.16 -16.80
CA THR A 452 9.43 -20.31 -16.38
C THR A 452 8.79 -20.08 -15.03
N SER A 453 7.61 -20.65 -14.81
CA SER A 453 6.90 -20.56 -13.53
C SER A 453 6.19 -21.89 -13.20
N PRO A 454 6.13 -22.31 -11.92
CA PRO A 454 5.37 -23.48 -11.52
C PRO A 454 3.85 -23.24 -11.44
N ASP A 455 3.43 -21.99 -11.22
CA ASP A 455 2.05 -21.60 -10.84
C ASP A 455 1.45 -20.50 -11.74
N GLY A 456 2.30 -19.84 -12.54
CA GLY A 456 1.93 -18.71 -13.40
C GLY A 456 2.07 -17.35 -12.72
N LEU A 457 2.45 -17.30 -11.45
CA LEU A 457 2.64 -16.10 -10.63
C LEU A 457 4.12 -15.88 -10.33
N ASN A 458 4.81 -16.92 -9.87
CA ASN A 458 6.22 -16.84 -9.49
C ASN A 458 7.11 -17.19 -10.69
N TRP A 459 7.64 -16.18 -11.37
CA TRP A 459 8.45 -16.39 -12.58
C TRP A 459 9.95 -16.36 -12.31
N THR A 460 10.69 -17.27 -12.94
CA THR A 460 12.15 -17.30 -12.96
C THR A 460 12.63 -17.00 -14.38
N LYS A 461 13.30 -15.86 -14.59
CA LYS A 461 13.96 -15.52 -15.85
C LYS A 461 15.10 -16.48 -16.13
N TYR A 462 15.27 -16.88 -17.39
CA TYR A 462 16.41 -17.68 -17.80
C TYR A 462 17.69 -16.84 -17.74
N ALA A 463 18.70 -17.32 -17.00
CA ALA A 463 19.95 -16.59 -16.78
C ALA A 463 20.74 -16.31 -18.08
N GLY A 464 20.46 -17.04 -19.16
CA GLY A 464 21.06 -16.83 -20.48
C GLY A 464 20.24 -15.94 -21.41
N ASN A 465 19.25 -15.18 -20.91
CA ASN A 465 18.53 -14.20 -21.70
C ASN A 465 19.47 -13.11 -22.25
N PRO A 466 19.15 -12.51 -23.42
CA PRO A 466 18.02 -12.82 -24.31
C PRO A 466 18.21 -14.16 -25.07
N VAL A 467 17.10 -14.85 -25.34
CA VAL A 467 17.08 -16.14 -26.07
C VAL A 467 17.04 -16.00 -27.59
N LEU A 468 16.68 -14.82 -28.10
CA LEU A 468 16.79 -14.48 -29.52
C LEU A 468 16.99 -12.98 -29.67
N THR A 469 17.95 -12.58 -30.50
CA THR A 469 18.24 -11.18 -30.85
C THR A 469 17.99 -10.95 -32.35
N THR A 470 18.14 -9.71 -32.82
CA THR A 470 18.07 -9.35 -34.24
C THR A 470 19.01 -10.20 -35.11
N GLY A 471 18.61 -10.38 -36.37
CA GLY A 471 19.35 -11.18 -37.36
C GLY A 471 20.18 -10.31 -38.31
N PRO A 472 20.96 -10.93 -39.21
CA PRO A 472 21.81 -10.20 -40.14
C PRO A 472 21.10 -9.76 -41.43
N ASP A 473 19.85 -10.16 -41.65
CA ASP A 473 19.14 -9.91 -42.91
C ASP A 473 18.42 -8.55 -42.88
N ASP A 474 18.26 -7.94 -44.05
CA ASP A 474 17.65 -6.60 -44.21
C ASP A 474 16.21 -6.47 -43.69
N TRP A 475 15.57 -7.57 -43.28
CA TRP A 475 14.20 -7.61 -42.71
C TRP A 475 14.17 -7.78 -41.18
N ASN A 476 15.29 -8.14 -40.54
CA ASN A 476 15.37 -8.40 -39.10
C ASN A 476 16.61 -7.82 -38.41
N ASN A 477 17.31 -6.89 -39.07
CA ASN A 477 18.54 -6.29 -38.57
C ASN A 477 18.33 -5.12 -37.61
N GLU A 478 17.11 -4.60 -37.46
CA GLU A 478 16.82 -3.44 -36.60
C GLU A 478 16.14 -3.83 -35.28
N CYS A 479 15.02 -4.57 -35.33
CA CYS A 479 14.27 -4.90 -34.11
C CYS A 479 13.44 -6.16 -34.24
N ILE A 480 13.23 -6.91 -33.16
CA ILE A 480 12.24 -7.99 -33.07
C ILE A 480 11.39 -7.84 -31.81
N LEU A 481 10.07 -7.94 -31.94
CA LEU A 481 9.09 -7.71 -30.86
C LEU A 481 7.88 -8.66 -30.98
N HIS A 482 7.09 -8.72 -29.90
CA HIS A 482 5.77 -9.35 -29.88
C HIS A 482 5.75 -10.85 -30.26
N PRO A 483 6.47 -11.71 -29.53
CA PRO A 483 6.47 -13.14 -29.81
C PRO A 483 5.08 -13.73 -29.64
N PHE A 484 4.69 -14.63 -30.55
CA PHE A 484 3.53 -15.52 -30.39
C PHE A 484 3.98 -16.96 -30.58
N VAL A 485 3.98 -17.73 -29.49
CA VAL A 485 4.54 -19.09 -29.46
C VAL A 485 3.46 -20.15 -29.34
N LEU A 486 3.56 -21.19 -30.18
CA LEU A 486 2.81 -22.45 -30.06
C LEU A 486 3.77 -23.63 -29.89
N SER A 487 3.35 -24.66 -29.15
CA SER A 487 4.08 -25.94 -29.01
C SER A 487 3.34 -27.02 -29.79
N GLU A 488 3.96 -27.53 -30.86
CA GLU A 488 3.33 -28.48 -31.78
C GLU A 488 4.30 -29.56 -32.21
N GLY A 489 3.96 -30.83 -31.96
CA GLY A 489 4.79 -31.97 -32.39
C GLY A 489 6.18 -32.00 -31.74
N GLY A 490 6.33 -31.43 -30.54
CA GLY A 490 7.60 -31.36 -29.81
C GLY A 490 8.54 -30.25 -30.31
N ILE A 491 8.04 -29.30 -31.10
CA ILE A 491 8.77 -28.14 -31.59
C ILE A 491 8.00 -26.88 -31.20
N TYR A 492 8.71 -25.87 -30.71
CA TYR A 492 8.18 -24.53 -30.50
C TYR A 492 8.22 -23.73 -31.79
N LYS A 493 7.13 -23.05 -32.10
CA LYS A 493 6.91 -22.28 -33.31
C LYS A 493 6.57 -20.85 -32.91
N MET A 494 7.31 -19.87 -33.41
CA MET A 494 7.13 -18.46 -33.07
C MET A 494 6.81 -17.64 -34.32
N TRP A 495 5.71 -16.89 -34.26
CA TRP A 495 5.41 -15.81 -35.20
C TRP A 495 5.61 -14.49 -34.46
N PHE A 496 6.26 -13.52 -35.09
CA PHE A 496 6.65 -12.30 -34.40
C PHE A 496 6.82 -11.11 -35.36
N TYR A 497 6.82 -9.91 -34.78
CA TYR A 497 7.14 -8.69 -35.50
C TYR A 497 8.66 -8.56 -35.65
N ALA A 498 9.11 -8.24 -36.87
CA ALA A 498 10.47 -7.84 -37.15
C ALA A 498 10.49 -6.46 -37.82
N ALA A 499 11.53 -5.70 -37.57
CA ALA A 499 11.88 -4.51 -38.30
C ALA A 499 13.25 -4.70 -38.95
N GLY A 500 13.38 -4.25 -40.20
CA GLY A 500 14.66 -4.18 -40.87
C GLY A 500 14.86 -2.90 -41.66
N ASP A 501 16.11 -2.50 -41.88
CA ASP A 501 16.50 -1.34 -42.67
C ASP A 501 17.30 -1.74 -43.91
N ALA A 502 16.76 -1.38 -45.08
CA ALA A 502 17.43 -1.52 -46.39
C ALA A 502 18.00 -0.16 -46.89
N GLY A 503 18.22 0.80 -45.99
CA GLY A 503 18.73 2.15 -46.28
C GLY A 503 17.65 3.22 -46.41
N SER A 504 16.43 2.99 -45.90
CA SER A 504 15.29 3.91 -45.97
C SER A 504 14.52 4.06 -44.65
N GLY A 505 15.08 3.56 -43.55
CA GLY A 505 14.45 3.50 -42.23
C GLY A 505 13.68 2.19 -41.98
N PRO A 506 13.30 1.91 -40.73
CA PRO A 506 12.80 0.61 -40.30
C PRO A 506 11.48 0.24 -40.99
N VAL A 507 11.45 -0.95 -41.59
CA VAL A 507 10.33 -1.54 -42.34
C VAL A 507 9.72 -2.68 -41.53
N PRO A 508 8.39 -2.74 -41.31
CA PRO A 508 7.76 -3.83 -40.57
C PRO A 508 7.65 -5.10 -41.41
N HIS A 509 7.93 -6.24 -40.77
CA HIS A 509 7.86 -7.60 -41.29
C HIS A 509 7.16 -8.51 -40.28
N MET A 510 6.45 -9.52 -40.79
CA MET A 510 5.96 -10.63 -39.98
C MET A 510 6.88 -11.81 -40.27
N ALA A 511 7.39 -12.45 -39.23
CA ALA A 511 8.43 -13.44 -39.38
C ALA A 511 8.10 -14.74 -38.64
N TYR A 512 8.83 -15.80 -38.99
CA TYR A 512 8.67 -17.13 -38.43
C TYR A 512 10.00 -17.74 -37.99
N ALA A 513 10.02 -18.29 -36.77
CA ALA A 513 11.15 -18.99 -36.18
C ALA A 513 10.71 -20.29 -35.49
N THR A 514 11.66 -21.21 -35.30
CA THR A 514 11.42 -22.48 -34.60
C THR A 514 12.49 -22.75 -33.56
N SER A 515 12.13 -23.51 -32.53
CA SER A 515 13.05 -23.96 -31.49
C SER A 515 12.71 -25.38 -31.02
N PRO A 516 13.70 -26.27 -30.82
CA PRO A 516 13.47 -27.60 -30.26
C PRO A 516 13.23 -27.59 -28.74
N ASP A 517 13.64 -26.53 -28.02
CA ASP A 517 13.64 -26.47 -26.56
C ASP A 517 13.02 -25.19 -25.98
N GLY A 518 12.68 -24.21 -26.83
CA GLY A 518 12.11 -22.94 -26.44
C GLY A 518 13.16 -21.88 -26.10
N ILE A 519 14.44 -22.23 -26.13
CA ILE A 519 15.57 -21.36 -25.77
C ILE A 519 16.43 -21.09 -27.01
N ASN A 520 16.75 -22.12 -27.78
CA ASN A 520 17.60 -22.02 -28.97
C ASN A 520 16.72 -21.84 -30.21
N TRP A 521 16.59 -20.60 -30.68
CA TRP A 521 15.72 -20.24 -31.81
C TRP A 521 16.49 -20.15 -33.15
N THR A 522 15.83 -20.60 -34.22
CA THR A 522 16.31 -20.49 -35.60
C THR A 522 15.30 -19.73 -36.44
N PHE A 523 15.72 -18.62 -37.07
CA PHE A 523 14.93 -17.92 -38.07
C PHE A 523 14.65 -18.84 -39.27
N VAL A 524 13.39 -18.91 -39.70
CA VAL A 524 12.97 -19.78 -40.79
C VAL A 524 12.57 -18.98 -42.02
N LYS A 525 11.77 -17.91 -41.86
CA LYS A 525 11.23 -17.17 -43.01
C LYS A 525 10.73 -15.76 -42.65
N ASP A 526 11.04 -14.79 -43.50
CA ASP A 526 10.26 -13.54 -43.65
C ASP A 526 8.94 -13.86 -44.36
N LEU A 527 7.82 -13.73 -43.64
CA LEU A 527 6.51 -14.14 -44.17
C LEU A 527 5.97 -13.08 -45.13
N PHE A 528 6.01 -11.81 -44.72
CA PHE A 528 5.53 -10.67 -45.49
C PHE A 528 5.96 -9.33 -44.86
N GLY A 529 6.13 -8.30 -45.70
CA GLY A 529 6.51 -6.93 -45.32
C GLY A 529 5.52 -5.86 -45.83
N ARG A 530 5.99 -4.62 -46.03
CA ARG A 530 5.15 -3.44 -46.37
C ARG A 530 4.19 -3.56 -47.56
N THR A 531 4.43 -4.47 -48.50
CA THR A 531 3.50 -4.71 -49.62
C THR A 531 2.21 -5.41 -49.18
N TRP A 532 2.21 -6.02 -47.99
CA TRP A 532 1.05 -6.64 -47.38
C TRP A 532 0.14 -5.60 -46.72
N GLU A 533 0.75 -4.81 -45.83
CA GLU A 533 0.16 -3.69 -45.08
C GLU A 533 1.25 -2.67 -44.75
N ALA A 534 0.91 -1.39 -44.68
CA ALA A 534 1.89 -0.32 -44.47
C ALA A 534 2.58 -0.42 -43.10
N TRP A 535 1.80 -0.74 -42.06
CA TRP A 535 2.25 -0.95 -40.69
C TRP A 535 1.37 -2.00 -40.03
N PHE A 536 2.00 -2.97 -39.39
CA PHE A 536 1.33 -4.09 -38.72
C PHE A 536 2.26 -4.68 -37.65
N TRP A 537 1.67 -5.28 -36.62
CA TRP A 537 2.40 -5.89 -35.50
C TRP A 537 1.50 -6.86 -34.72
N ARG A 538 2.05 -7.50 -33.68
CA ARG A 538 1.37 -8.39 -32.73
C ARG A 538 0.50 -9.47 -33.40
N PRO A 539 1.11 -10.56 -33.91
CA PRO A 539 0.35 -11.71 -34.39
C PRO A 539 -0.36 -12.45 -33.25
N ALA A 540 -1.58 -12.92 -33.50
CA ALA A 540 -2.30 -13.90 -32.71
C ALA A 540 -2.63 -15.11 -33.59
N ILE A 541 -2.03 -16.25 -33.31
CA ILE A 541 -2.08 -17.43 -34.19
C ILE A 541 -2.91 -18.54 -33.58
N ARG A 542 -3.74 -19.18 -34.40
CA ARG A 542 -4.45 -20.40 -34.05
C ARG A 542 -4.18 -21.49 -35.07
N ASN A 543 -3.87 -22.70 -34.60
CA ASN A 543 -3.89 -23.90 -35.43
C ASN A 543 -5.31 -24.47 -35.51
N THR A 544 -5.80 -24.74 -36.72
CA THR A 544 -7.14 -25.27 -36.98
C THR A 544 -7.17 -26.78 -37.22
N GLY A 545 -6.01 -27.44 -37.21
CA GLY A 545 -5.80 -28.83 -37.62
C GLY A 545 -5.63 -29.02 -39.13
N SER A 546 -6.15 -28.10 -39.94
CA SER A 546 -5.99 -28.10 -41.42
C SER A 546 -5.18 -26.91 -41.94
N GLY A 547 -4.61 -26.10 -41.05
CA GLY A 547 -3.90 -24.87 -41.36
C GLY A 547 -3.85 -23.94 -40.16
N TYR A 548 -3.68 -22.64 -40.42
CA TYR A 548 -3.55 -21.60 -39.42
C TYR A 548 -4.46 -20.40 -39.71
N GLN A 549 -4.86 -19.71 -38.65
CA GLN A 549 -5.50 -18.40 -38.66
C GLN A 549 -4.60 -17.40 -37.94
N MET A 550 -4.58 -16.16 -38.40
CA MET A 550 -3.84 -15.06 -37.78
C MET A 550 -4.75 -13.85 -37.67
N TRP A 551 -4.76 -13.25 -36.50
CA TRP A 551 -5.19 -11.87 -36.28
C TRP A 551 -3.96 -11.03 -35.97
N HIS A 552 -3.91 -9.80 -36.44
CA HIS A 552 -2.78 -8.92 -36.16
C HIS A 552 -3.20 -7.46 -36.16
N SER A 553 -2.47 -6.62 -35.44
CA SER A 553 -2.65 -5.17 -35.49
C SER A 553 -2.24 -4.63 -36.86
N LEU A 554 -2.91 -3.57 -37.30
CA LEU A 554 -2.57 -2.79 -38.49
C LEU A 554 -2.81 -1.30 -38.24
N PHE A 555 -2.09 -0.45 -38.98
CA PHE A 555 -2.36 1.00 -39.03
C PHE A 555 -2.67 1.47 -40.45
N ASP A 556 -3.88 1.97 -40.68
CA ASP A 556 -4.40 2.47 -41.97
C ASP A 556 -4.92 3.93 -41.89
N GLY A 557 -4.49 4.66 -40.85
CA GLY A 557 -5.05 5.94 -40.42
C GLY A 557 -5.68 5.84 -39.03
N GLU A 558 -6.16 4.64 -38.69
CA GLU A 558 -6.55 4.20 -37.34
C GLU A 558 -5.81 2.89 -37.02
N VAL A 559 -5.78 2.51 -35.75
CA VAL A 559 -5.23 1.21 -35.32
C VAL A 559 -6.35 0.18 -35.22
N ARG A 560 -6.21 -0.93 -35.93
CA ARG A 560 -7.27 -1.93 -36.13
C ARG A 560 -6.73 -3.35 -36.14
N THR A 561 -7.61 -4.35 -36.10
CA THR A 561 -7.23 -5.76 -36.22
C THR A 561 -7.55 -6.30 -37.62
N SER A 562 -6.57 -6.96 -38.23
CA SER A 562 -6.63 -7.66 -39.52
C SER A 562 -6.80 -9.17 -39.35
N TYR A 563 -7.02 -9.88 -40.47
CA TYR A 563 -7.17 -11.34 -40.49
C TYR A 563 -6.50 -12.00 -41.71
N ALA A 564 -5.84 -13.13 -41.48
CA ALA A 564 -5.19 -13.93 -42.51
C ALA A 564 -5.32 -15.44 -42.21
N THR A 565 -5.17 -16.26 -43.25
CA THR A 565 -5.17 -17.73 -43.12
C THR A 565 -3.96 -18.34 -43.81
N ALA A 566 -3.52 -19.50 -43.37
CA ALA A 566 -2.48 -20.27 -44.04
C ALA A 566 -2.79 -21.76 -44.06
N THR A 567 -2.27 -22.47 -45.05
CA THR A 567 -2.31 -23.95 -45.09
C THR A 567 -1.11 -24.59 -44.40
N THR A 568 -0.06 -23.80 -44.16
CA THR A 568 1.21 -24.19 -43.50
C THR A 568 1.69 -22.99 -42.70
N GLU A 569 2.68 -23.16 -41.84
CA GLU A 569 3.23 -22.12 -40.95
C GLU A 569 3.74 -20.88 -41.68
N THR A 570 4.06 -21.03 -42.97
CA THR A 570 4.81 -20.06 -43.77
C THR A 570 4.08 -19.49 -45.00
N ASN A 571 2.87 -19.97 -45.33
CA ASN A 571 2.17 -19.60 -46.56
C ASN A 571 0.83 -18.92 -46.27
N TRP A 572 0.90 -17.62 -45.98
CA TRP A 572 -0.23 -16.80 -45.56
C TRP A 572 -0.97 -16.16 -46.75
N SER A 573 -2.29 -16.08 -46.62
CA SER A 573 -3.20 -15.39 -47.53
C SER A 573 -4.03 -14.38 -46.75
N LYS A 574 -4.04 -13.13 -47.21
CA LYS A 574 -4.77 -12.01 -46.62
C LYS A 574 -6.26 -12.14 -46.90
N HIS A 575 -7.10 -11.81 -45.91
CA HIS A 575 -8.56 -11.73 -46.07
C HIS A 575 -9.05 -10.33 -45.71
N GLY A 576 -10.27 -9.96 -46.15
CA GLY A 576 -10.85 -8.62 -45.99
C GLY A 576 -10.59 -8.01 -44.60
N SER A 577 -9.91 -6.86 -44.59
CA SER A 577 -9.43 -6.14 -43.41
C SER A 577 -9.95 -4.70 -43.44
N PRO A 578 -10.15 -4.06 -42.27
CA PRO A 578 -10.04 -4.61 -40.91
C PRO A 578 -11.21 -5.55 -40.56
N VAL A 579 -11.00 -6.49 -39.63
CA VAL A 579 -12.07 -7.35 -39.06
C VAL A 579 -12.60 -6.81 -37.72
N LEU A 580 -11.81 -5.99 -37.01
CA LEU A 580 -12.24 -5.28 -35.80
C LEU A 580 -11.67 -3.86 -35.82
N SER A 581 -12.51 -2.88 -35.50
CA SER A 581 -12.17 -1.46 -35.40
C SER A 581 -12.71 -0.88 -34.09
N GLY A 582 -12.16 0.26 -33.67
CA GLY A 582 -12.74 1.11 -32.63
C GLY A 582 -14.12 1.64 -32.99
N ASN A 583 -14.98 1.90 -32.00
CA ASN A 583 -16.29 2.52 -32.22
C ASN A 583 -16.19 4.04 -32.03
N GLY A 584 -16.70 4.83 -32.98
CA GLY A 584 -16.71 6.30 -32.86
C GLY A 584 -17.48 6.79 -31.63
N GLY A 585 -16.89 7.67 -30.83
CA GLY A 585 -17.42 8.18 -29.56
C GLY A 585 -17.33 7.21 -28.38
N ALA A 586 -16.65 6.06 -28.51
CA ALA A 586 -16.41 5.11 -27.43
C ALA A 586 -14.94 5.17 -26.94
N TRP A 587 -14.65 4.47 -25.84
CA TRP A 587 -13.30 4.44 -25.22
C TRP A 587 -12.21 3.88 -26.16
N ASP A 588 -12.59 3.07 -27.15
CA ASP A 588 -11.69 2.47 -28.13
C ASP A 588 -11.72 3.15 -29.51
N GLU A 589 -12.26 4.38 -29.60
CA GLU A 589 -12.35 5.13 -30.86
C GLU A 589 -10.98 5.21 -31.57
N GLY A 590 -10.94 4.76 -32.83
CA GLY A 590 -9.74 4.77 -33.66
C GLY A 590 -8.63 3.80 -33.24
N ASN A 591 -8.81 2.98 -32.18
CA ASN A 591 -7.79 2.05 -31.71
C ASN A 591 -8.36 0.74 -31.11
N ALA A 592 -8.32 -0.32 -31.90
CA ALA A 592 -8.59 -1.70 -31.47
C ALA A 592 -7.42 -2.62 -31.88
N ALA A 593 -6.38 -2.63 -31.04
CA ALA A 593 -5.08 -3.22 -31.30
C ALA A 593 -4.80 -4.51 -30.51
N ASN A 594 -3.68 -5.12 -30.83
CA ASN A 594 -2.99 -6.12 -30.03
C ASN A 594 -3.87 -7.32 -29.66
N PRO A 595 -4.49 -7.96 -30.67
CA PRO A 595 -5.47 -9.00 -30.41
C PRO A 595 -4.81 -10.20 -29.73
N PHE A 596 -5.56 -10.83 -28.82
CA PHE A 596 -5.36 -12.22 -28.42
C PHE A 596 -6.67 -12.97 -28.61
N VAL A 597 -6.60 -14.13 -29.27
CA VAL A 597 -7.80 -14.89 -29.66
C VAL A 597 -7.79 -16.29 -29.06
N LEU A 598 -8.86 -16.62 -28.36
CA LEU A 598 -9.12 -17.94 -27.81
C LEU A 598 -10.34 -18.56 -28.52
N TYR A 599 -10.28 -19.86 -28.81
CA TYR A 599 -11.39 -20.60 -29.42
C TYR A 599 -11.81 -21.76 -28.52
N GLU A 600 -13.01 -21.68 -27.97
CA GLU A 600 -13.56 -22.65 -27.03
C GLU A 600 -15.04 -22.90 -27.32
N ALA A 601 -15.47 -24.15 -27.15
CA ALA A 601 -16.88 -24.55 -27.29
C ALA A 601 -17.58 -24.08 -28.59
N GLY A 602 -16.83 -23.93 -29.69
CA GLY A 602 -17.38 -23.50 -30.97
C GLY A 602 -17.36 -21.99 -31.24
N ASN A 603 -16.92 -21.17 -30.28
CA ASN A 603 -16.92 -19.71 -30.37
C ASN A 603 -15.52 -19.13 -30.23
N TYR A 604 -15.30 -17.97 -30.83
CA TYR A 604 -14.09 -17.18 -30.69
C TYR A 604 -14.33 -16.05 -29.69
N THR A 605 -13.38 -15.86 -28.78
CA THR A 605 -13.27 -14.69 -27.92
C THR A 605 -11.96 -13.98 -28.22
N LEU A 606 -12.01 -12.67 -28.40
CA LEU A 606 -10.86 -11.82 -28.69
C LEU A 606 -10.76 -10.73 -27.63
N TRP A 607 -9.61 -10.65 -26.97
CA TRP A 607 -9.23 -9.52 -26.13
C TRP A 607 -8.31 -8.61 -26.94
N TYR A 608 -8.55 -7.30 -26.90
CA TYR A 608 -7.81 -6.28 -27.61
C TYR A 608 -7.58 -5.09 -26.69
N ASP A 609 -6.61 -4.22 -26.99
CA ASP A 609 -6.39 -3.00 -26.22
C ASP A 609 -6.41 -1.74 -27.09
N ASN A 610 -6.56 -0.58 -26.43
CA ASN A 610 -6.44 0.74 -27.04
C ASN A 610 -5.18 1.50 -26.55
N ASN A 611 -4.17 0.78 -26.05
CA ASN A 611 -3.00 1.25 -25.30
C ASN A 611 -3.21 1.66 -23.83
N PHE A 612 -4.43 1.68 -23.33
CA PHE A 612 -4.77 2.07 -21.94
C PHE A 612 -5.63 1.03 -21.22
N ALA A 613 -6.53 0.38 -21.94
CA ALA A 613 -7.48 -0.60 -21.41
C ALA A 613 -7.69 -1.74 -22.41
N ILE A 614 -8.17 -2.87 -21.90
CA ILE A 614 -8.46 -4.10 -22.63
C ILE A 614 -9.99 -4.28 -22.76
N GLY A 615 -10.43 -4.47 -24.01
CA GLY A 615 -11.80 -4.79 -24.40
C GLY A 615 -11.97 -6.24 -24.83
N LEU A 616 -13.22 -6.64 -25.05
CA LEU A 616 -13.59 -7.99 -25.47
C LEU A 616 -14.53 -7.96 -26.67
N ALA A 617 -14.30 -8.85 -27.62
CA ALA A 617 -15.19 -9.14 -28.75
C ALA A 617 -15.40 -10.65 -28.90
N THR A 618 -16.57 -11.05 -29.43
CA THR A 618 -16.90 -12.45 -29.71
C THR A 618 -17.26 -12.66 -31.17
N SER A 619 -17.00 -13.86 -31.70
CA SER A 619 -17.32 -14.21 -33.08
C SER A 619 -17.64 -15.70 -33.21
N ALA A 620 -18.50 -16.05 -34.17
CA ALA A 620 -18.78 -17.44 -34.53
C ALA A 620 -17.80 -17.98 -35.59
N ASN A 621 -17.15 -17.10 -36.36
CA ASN A 621 -16.29 -17.48 -37.50
C ASN A 621 -14.88 -16.87 -37.45
N GLY A 622 -14.60 -16.00 -36.48
CA GLY A 622 -13.32 -15.32 -36.31
C GLY A 622 -13.12 -14.11 -37.23
N ILE A 623 -14.16 -13.70 -37.97
CA ILE A 623 -14.13 -12.59 -38.92
C ILE A 623 -15.17 -11.54 -38.53
N ASP A 624 -16.41 -11.97 -38.27
CA ASP A 624 -17.50 -11.08 -37.90
C ASP A 624 -17.53 -10.96 -36.37
N TRP A 625 -16.97 -9.87 -35.85
CA TRP A 625 -16.84 -9.62 -34.42
C TRP A 625 -18.00 -8.77 -33.87
N THR A 626 -18.50 -9.16 -32.70
CA THR A 626 -19.48 -8.40 -31.93
C THR A 626 -18.83 -7.99 -30.60
N LYS A 627 -18.97 -6.73 -30.20
CA LYS A 627 -18.53 -6.24 -28.89
C LYS A 627 -19.71 -6.28 -27.92
N PRO A 628 -19.82 -7.28 -27.03
CA PRO A 628 -20.96 -7.38 -26.12
C PRO A 628 -20.98 -6.30 -25.03
N TYR A 629 -19.86 -5.63 -24.78
CA TYR A 629 -19.71 -4.60 -23.75
C TYR A 629 -19.34 -3.25 -24.37
N THR A 630 -19.88 -2.17 -23.79
CA THR A 630 -19.60 -0.78 -24.23
C THR A 630 -18.44 -0.14 -23.49
N GLN A 631 -18.03 -0.71 -22.35
CA GLN A 631 -16.87 -0.33 -21.55
C GLN A 631 -15.77 -1.40 -21.69
N PRO A 632 -14.49 -1.07 -21.43
CA PRO A 632 -13.44 -2.08 -21.38
C PRO A 632 -13.74 -3.12 -20.30
N VAL A 633 -13.28 -4.36 -20.52
CA VAL A 633 -13.42 -5.45 -19.54
C VAL A 633 -12.28 -5.45 -18.51
N PHE A 634 -11.20 -4.73 -18.78
CA PHE A 634 -10.09 -4.56 -17.87
C PHE A 634 -9.39 -3.22 -18.15
N THR A 635 -9.42 -2.29 -17.22
CA THR A 635 -8.73 -0.98 -17.30
C THR A 635 -7.39 -1.06 -16.59
N GLY A 636 -6.51 -0.06 -16.77
CA GLY A 636 -5.44 0.17 -15.80
C GLY A 636 -6.00 0.40 -14.40
N GLY A 637 -5.16 0.23 -13.37
CA GLY A 637 -5.57 0.72 -12.06
C GLY A 637 -5.72 2.24 -12.14
N ASP A 638 -6.68 2.79 -11.41
CA ASP A 638 -6.74 4.25 -11.30
C ASP A 638 -5.41 4.73 -10.71
N ALA A 639 -4.89 5.85 -11.22
CA ALA A 639 -3.82 6.64 -10.58
C ALA A 639 -4.32 7.29 -9.28
N SER A 640 -5.14 6.59 -8.50
CA SER A 640 -5.63 7.04 -7.22
C SER A 640 -4.70 6.49 -6.14
N GLN A 641 -3.99 7.44 -5.53
CA GLN A 641 -3.08 7.33 -4.40
C GLN A 641 -1.64 6.93 -4.77
N TYR A 642 -0.91 7.95 -5.22
CA TYR A 642 0.51 8.07 -4.95
C TYR A 642 0.86 7.65 -3.50
N GLY A 643 2.09 7.17 -3.27
CA GLY A 643 2.52 6.63 -1.97
C GLY A 643 2.38 7.58 -0.78
N LEU A 644 2.67 7.08 0.42
CA LEU A 644 2.61 7.85 1.65
C LEU A 644 3.90 8.66 1.85
N PRO A 645 3.85 9.83 2.52
CA PRO A 645 5.05 10.53 2.96
C PRO A 645 5.90 9.59 3.82
N VAL A 646 7.22 9.78 3.78
CA VAL A 646 8.12 9.00 4.64
C VAL A 646 7.79 9.25 6.12
N VAL A 647 7.45 10.50 6.47
CA VAL A 647 7.00 10.87 7.83
C VAL A 647 5.75 11.75 7.75
N TYR A 648 4.72 11.37 8.50
CA TYR A 648 3.47 12.12 8.63
C TYR A 648 3.22 12.51 10.08
N PHE A 649 3.11 13.82 10.32
CA PHE A 649 2.72 14.39 11.61
C PHE A 649 1.22 14.72 11.60
N GLN A 650 0.47 14.10 12.50
CA GLN A 650 -0.96 14.36 12.69
C GLN A 650 -1.19 15.57 13.61
N PRO A 651 -2.37 16.22 13.59
CA PRO A 651 -2.65 17.43 14.37
C PRO A 651 -2.34 17.33 15.88
N ASP A 652 -2.55 16.16 16.48
CA ASP A 652 -2.31 15.94 17.92
C ASP A 652 -0.82 15.77 18.29
N SER A 653 0.09 15.79 17.31
CA SER A 653 1.54 15.62 17.50
C SER A 653 2.32 16.92 17.70
N ALA A 654 1.65 17.99 18.16
CA ALA A 654 2.22 19.34 18.19
C ALA A 654 3.51 19.50 19.01
N GLY A 655 3.79 18.62 19.98
CA GLY A 655 5.05 18.64 20.76
C GLY A 655 6.12 17.66 20.25
N ALA A 656 5.93 17.04 19.10
CA ALA A 656 6.84 16.00 18.61
C ALA A 656 8.19 16.58 18.16
N VAL A 657 9.25 15.78 18.32
CA VAL A 657 10.61 16.10 17.91
C VAL A 657 11.12 15.00 16.99
N LEU A 658 11.65 15.37 15.83
CA LEU A 658 12.37 14.49 14.91
C LEU A 658 13.83 14.95 14.78
N ASP A 659 14.77 14.10 15.16
CA ASP A 659 16.16 14.54 15.38
C ASP A 659 17.19 13.53 14.87
N GLY A 660 17.99 13.90 13.88
CA GLY A 660 19.15 13.11 13.44
C GLY A 660 18.82 11.96 12.47
N PHE A 661 17.87 12.16 11.56
CA PHE A 661 17.49 11.15 10.56
C PHE A 661 17.82 11.58 9.13
N THR A 662 18.17 10.60 8.30
CA THR A 662 18.05 10.72 6.85
C THR A 662 16.65 10.24 6.44
N ILE A 663 15.88 11.09 5.77
CA ILE A 663 14.51 10.84 5.30
C ILE A 663 14.52 10.77 3.78
N THR A 664 14.26 9.60 3.22
CA THR A 664 14.41 9.34 1.77
C THR A 664 13.39 8.36 1.21
N GLY A 665 13.37 8.20 -0.10
CA GLY A 665 12.55 7.20 -0.79
C GLY A 665 11.04 7.50 -0.81
N GLY A 666 10.63 8.68 -0.33
CA GLY A 666 9.24 9.10 -0.39
C GLY A 666 8.81 9.38 -1.83
N ASP A 667 7.69 8.79 -2.24
CA ASP A 667 7.09 8.96 -3.55
C ASP A 667 5.58 9.18 -3.37
N VAL A 668 5.16 10.44 -3.41
CA VAL A 668 3.80 10.86 -3.05
C VAL A 668 3.17 11.74 -4.12
N GLY A 669 1.89 12.01 -3.94
CA GLY A 669 1.09 12.74 -4.89
C GLY A 669 1.05 14.20 -4.59
N GLU A 670 -0.06 14.59 -3.96
CA GLU A 670 -0.34 15.96 -3.59
C GLU A 670 0.21 16.32 -2.20
N GLN A 671 1.04 15.45 -1.61
CA GLN A 671 1.59 15.58 -0.25
C GLN A 671 3.08 15.96 -0.28
N GLY A 672 3.70 16.05 0.90
CA GLY A 672 5.14 16.22 1.05
C GLY A 672 5.87 14.90 0.88
N GLY A 673 6.76 14.76 -0.11
CA GLY A 673 7.43 13.50 -0.44
C GLY A 673 8.14 12.88 0.77
N GLY A 674 9.00 13.67 1.41
CA GLY A 674 9.70 13.26 2.63
C GLY A 674 8.82 13.39 3.87
N ILE A 675 8.39 14.61 4.19
CA ILE A 675 7.64 14.90 5.41
C ILE A 675 6.35 15.64 5.08
N THR A 676 5.23 15.20 5.67
CA THR A 676 3.97 15.95 5.68
C THR A 676 3.57 16.31 7.11
N ILE A 677 3.21 17.56 7.33
CA ILE A 677 2.76 18.10 8.62
C ILE A 677 1.36 18.66 8.43
N GLU A 678 0.39 18.16 9.21
CA GLU A 678 -1.00 18.61 9.18
C GLU A 678 -1.43 19.10 10.55
N GLY A 679 -1.56 20.42 10.73
CA GLY A 679 -2.05 21.06 11.95
C GLY A 679 -1.22 20.81 13.21
N ALA A 680 0.05 20.43 13.05
CA ALA A 680 1.00 20.19 14.14
C ALA A 680 2.18 21.15 14.09
N ALA A 681 2.85 21.36 15.22
CA ALA A 681 4.03 22.24 15.35
C ALA A 681 5.30 21.49 15.78
N PRO A 682 5.71 20.41 15.08
CA PRO A 682 6.88 19.63 15.49
C PRO A 682 8.19 20.43 15.35
N SER A 683 9.19 20.02 16.14
CA SER A 683 10.58 20.47 15.98
C SER A 683 11.36 19.42 15.19
N ILE A 684 11.85 19.79 14.00
CA ILE A 684 12.67 18.93 13.15
C ILE A 684 14.09 19.46 13.19
N ARG A 685 15.07 18.62 13.56
CA ARG A 685 16.45 19.07 13.70
C ARG A 685 17.47 18.04 13.24
N SER A 686 18.62 18.52 12.77
CA SER A 686 19.74 17.65 12.36
C SER A 686 19.33 16.57 11.34
N CYS A 687 18.34 16.85 10.49
CA CYS A 687 17.81 15.88 9.54
C CYS A 687 18.35 16.11 8.12
N ARG A 688 18.50 15.03 7.36
CA ARG A 688 18.77 15.07 5.92
C ARG A 688 17.53 14.60 5.15
N ILE A 689 16.82 15.52 4.53
CA ILE A 689 15.61 15.22 3.74
C ILE A 689 16.02 15.18 2.26
N THR A 690 16.08 13.99 1.68
CA THR A 690 16.73 13.80 0.38
C THR A 690 16.11 12.72 -0.49
N GLY A 691 16.13 12.91 -1.81
CA GLY A 691 15.67 11.89 -2.76
C GLY A 691 14.15 11.64 -2.73
N ASN A 692 13.36 12.57 -2.20
CA ASN A 692 11.91 12.44 -2.11
C ASN A 692 11.18 13.13 -3.27
N HIS A 693 10.01 12.63 -3.63
CA HIS A 693 9.28 13.02 -4.85
C HIS A 693 7.81 13.32 -4.56
N ALA A 694 7.29 14.43 -5.12
CA ALA A 694 5.87 14.80 -5.09
C ALA A 694 5.33 15.02 -6.53
N TYR A 695 4.37 14.20 -6.97
CA TYR A 695 3.86 14.16 -8.36
C TYR A 695 2.61 15.01 -8.62
N GLY A 696 2.01 15.58 -7.58
CA GLY A 696 0.78 16.37 -7.66
C GLY A 696 0.91 17.54 -8.63
N ASN A 697 0.13 17.48 -9.71
CA ASN A 697 0.03 18.49 -10.76
C ASN A 697 -0.82 19.71 -10.32
N ASN A 698 -1.41 19.66 -9.13
CA ASN A 698 -2.31 20.68 -8.57
C ASN A 698 -1.58 21.83 -7.87
N GLU A 699 -0.25 21.95 -8.02
CA GLU A 699 0.57 23.01 -7.44
C GLU A 699 0.64 23.01 -5.91
N TRP A 700 0.33 21.90 -5.21
CA TRP A 700 0.38 21.82 -3.73
C TRP A 700 1.44 20.86 -3.16
N GLY A 701 2.11 20.06 -4.00
CA GLY A 701 3.13 19.11 -3.55
C GLY A 701 4.39 19.80 -3.01
N GLY A 702 5.03 19.16 -2.02
CA GLY A 702 6.33 19.57 -1.50
C GLY A 702 7.34 18.43 -1.66
N GLY A 703 8.27 18.52 -2.62
CA GLY A 703 9.15 17.39 -2.95
C GLY A 703 9.86 16.83 -1.72
N GLY A 704 10.41 17.70 -0.88
CA GLY A 704 10.93 17.33 0.45
C GLY A 704 9.86 17.37 1.53
N MET A 705 9.12 18.47 1.65
CA MET A 705 8.20 18.72 2.76
C MET A 705 6.94 19.49 2.37
N LEU A 706 5.80 19.10 2.98
CA LEU A 706 4.55 19.85 2.97
C LEU A 706 4.13 20.20 4.40
N ILE A 707 3.78 21.45 4.62
CA ILE A 707 3.19 21.97 5.86
C ILE A 707 1.81 22.52 5.54
N ALA A 708 0.79 22.05 6.25
CA ALA A 708 -0.61 22.45 6.06
C ALA A 708 -1.36 22.59 7.39
N GLY A 709 -2.44 23.38 7.39
CA GLY A 709 -3.49 23.34 8.42
C GLY A 709 -3.25 24.13 9.71
N ASP A 710 -2.88 25.42 9.66
CA ASP A 710 -2.61 26.27 10.85
C ASP A 710 -1.54 25.66 11.76
N ALA A 711 -0.33 25.52 11.21
CA ALA A 711 0.82 24.88 11.85
C ALA A 711 1.96 25.89 12.13
N ASP A 712 2.73 25.68 13.19
CA ASP A 712 3.91 26.51 13.55
C ASP A 712 5.23 25.70 13.67
N PRO A 713 5.64 24.89 12.67
CA PRO A 713 6.81 24.02 12.78
C PRO A 713 8.13 24.81 12.66
N GLU A 714 9.15 24.30 13.35
CA GLU A 714 10.52 24.81 13.28
C GLU A 714 11.50 23.76 12.77
N ILE A 715 12.37 24.16 11.83
CA ILE A 715 13.45 23.32 11.31
C ILE A 715 14.80 23.94 11.64
N TRP A 716 15.69 23.12 12.22
CA TRP A 716 17.03 23.51 12.63
C TRP A 716 18.09 22.56 12.06
N ASP A 717 19.28 23.08 11.77
CA ASP A 717 20.49 22.28 11.48
C ASP A 717 20.29 21.18 10.42
N SER A 718 19.43 21.42 9.43
CA SER A 718 18.95 20.39 8.50
C SER A 718 19.38 20.63 7.06
N VAL A 719 19.43 19.56 6.28
CA VAL A 719 19.86 19.55 4.89
C VAL A 719 18.73 18.99 4.02
N ILE A 720 18.18 19.82 3.14
CA ILE A 720 17.06 19.46 2.25
C ILE A 720 17.57 19.51 0.81
N THR A 721 17.85 18.33 0.24
CA THR A 721 18.59 18.25 -1.04
C THR A 721 18.13 17.11 -1.95
N GLY A 722 18.18 17.32 -3.27
CA GLY A 722 17.87 16.26 -4.23
C GLY A 722 16.43 15.76 -4.17
N ASN A 723 15.50 16.59 -3.71
CA ASN A 723 14.06 16.30 -3.75
C ASN A 723 13.43 16.87 -5.02
N THR A 724 12.31 16.29 -5.44
CA THR A 724 11.67 16.61 -6.72
C THR A 724 10.18 16.88 -6.57
N ALA A 725 9.65 17.89 -7.27
CA ALA A 725 8.20 18.10 -7.34
C ALA A 725 7.74 18.44 -8.76
N ALA A 726 6.65 17.80 -9.21
CA ALA A 726 6.00 18.07 -10.50
C ALA A 726 5.18 19.38 -10.48
N GLY A 727 4.62 19.73 -9.33
CA GLY A 727 3.97 21.01 -9.05
C GLY A 727 4.09 21.36 -7.56
N GLY A 728 4.09 22.66 -7.23
CA GLY A 728 4.10 23.12 -5.83
C GLY A 728 5.43 23.74 -5.39
N ALA A 729 6.25 23.02 -4.63
CA ALA A 729 7.61 23.41 -4.24
C ALA A 729 8.54 22.18 -4.31
N SER A 730 9.73 22.32 -4.87
CA SER A 730 10.69 21.21 -4.99
C SER A 730 11.27 20.78 -3.64
N ALA A 731 11.42 21.71 -2.69
CA ALA A 731 11.92 21.42 -1.36
C ALA A 731 10.82 21.53 -0.30
N ILE A 732 10.30 22.74 -0.04
CA ILE A 732 9.38 22.99 1.08
C ILE A 732 8.16 23.76 0.61
N ARG A 733 6.98 23.17 0.80
CA ARG A 733 5.69 23.84 0.63
C ARG A 733 5.08 24.18 1.98
N VAL A 734 4.65 25.43 2.15
CA VAL A 734 4.00 25.93 3.37
C VAL A 734 2.64 26.53 3.01
N GLY A 735 1.56 25.94 3.53
CA GLY A 735 0.20 26.46 3.46
C GLY A 735 -0.28 26.93 4.84
N GLU A 736 -0.97 28.08 4.90
CA GLU A 736 -1.64 28.63 6.10
C GLU A 736 -0.90 28.34 7.43
N ALA A 737 0.37 28.74 7.54
CA ALA A 737 1.25 28.36 8.66
C ALA A 737 2.31 29.42 8.95
N ASN A 738 2.88 29.43 10.17
CA ASN A 738 4.09 30.18 10.49
C ASN A 738 5.29 29.24 10.54
N PHE A 739 6.13 29.30 9.51
CA PHE A 739 7.26 28.39 9.37
C PHE A 739 8.59 29.09 9.63
N THR A 740 9.45 28.45 10.43
CA THR A 740 10.81 28.94 10.71
C THR A 740 11.86 27.92 10.29
N LEU A 741 12.86 28.38 9.53
CA LEU A 741 14.01 27.60 9.09
C LEU A 741 15.30 28.28 9.56
N VAL A 742 16.12 27.56 10.33
CA VAL A 742 17.34 28.09 10.95
C VAL A 742 18.54 27.19 10.65
N ASN A 743 19.69 27.82 10.38
CA ASN A 743 20.99 27.14 10.24
C ASN A 743 20.97 25.94 9.28
N SER A 744 20.26 26.07 8.16
CA SER A 744 19.90 24.94 7.29
C SER A 744 20.28 25.19 5.83
N LEU A 745 20.45 24.10 5.08
CA LEU A 745 20.77 24.12 3.65
C LEU A 745 19.59 23.58 2.84
N VAL A 746 19.17 24.32 1.82
CA VAL A 746 18.17 23.91 0.81
C VAL A 746 18.81 24.01 -0.57
N ALA A 747 19.22 22.88 -1.15
CA ALA A 747 19.98 22.92 -2.39
C ALA A 747 19.80 21.70 -3.30
N GLY A 748 19.95 21.90 -4.62
CA GLY A 748 19.89 20.78 -5.57
C GLY A 748 18.51 20.12 -5.68
N ASN A 749 17.42 20.80 -5.30
CA ASN A 749 16.06 20.29 -5.44
C ASN A 749 15.50 20.65 -6.82
N SER A 750 14.82 19.72 -7.49
CA SER A 750 14.37 19.84 -8.87
C SER A 750 12.86 20.06 -8.96
N GLY A 751 12.41 21.12 -9.61
CA GLY A 751 11.00 21.52 -9.65
C GLY A 751 10.89 23.05 -9.55
N ARG A 752 9.74 23.56 -9.10
CA ARG A 752 9.45 25.01 -9.05
C ARG A 752 8.61 25.36 -7.84
N PRO A 753 8.89 26.47 -7.13
CA PRO A 753 10.21 26.99 -6.69
C PRO A 753 10.85 26.07 -5.61
N ALA A 754 11.99 26.43 -5.00
CA ALA A 754 12.56 25.64 -3.90
C ALA A 754 11.69 25.68 -2.63
N ILE A 755 11.41 26.88 -2.11
CA ILE A 755 10.52 27.13 -0.98
C ILE A 755 9.33 27.94 -1.46
N HIS A 756 8.12 27.49 -1.18
CA HIS A 756 6.88 28.17 -1.56
C HIS A 756 5.98 28.35 -0.33
N GLY A 757 5.74 29.61 0.06
CA GLY A 757 4.69 29.96 1.00
C GLY A 757 3.40 30.39 0.29
N ASN A 758 2.28 29.82 0.71
CA ASN A 758 0.95 30.15 0.23
C ASN A 758 0.04 30.51 1.42
N ASP A 759 -0.36 31.78 1.49
CA ASP A 759 -1.13 32.33 2.62
C ASP A 759 -0.45 32.10 3.98
N ALA A 760 0.88 32.23 4.02
CA ALA A 760 1.74 31.84 5.16
C ALA A 760 2.62 32.97 5.70
N SER A 761 3.42 32.66 6.73
CA SER A 761 4.53 33.47 7.23
C SER A 761 5.81 32.64 7.27
N LEU A 762 6.91 33.17 6.73
CA LEU A 762 8.19 32.47 6.63
C LEU A 762 9.31 33.26 7.33
N THR A 763 10.11 32.60 8.15
CA THR A 763 11.32 33.17 8.76
C THR A 763 12.54 32.29 8.46
N LEU A 764 13.52 32.85 7.76
CA LEU A 764 14.78 32.18 7.41
C LEU A 764 15.95 32.90 8.11
N ILE A 765 16.72 32.18 8.92
CA ILE A 765 17.87 32.72 9.67
C ILE A 765 19.09 31.84 9.46
N ASN A 766 20.18 32.41 8.94
CA ASN A 766 21.40 31.64 8.65
C ASN A 766 21.14 30.44 7.74
N VAL A 767 20.35 30.64 6.68
CA VAL A 767 19.98 29.62 5.70
C VAL A 767 20.74 29.84 4.39
N THR A 768 21.14 28.75 3.73
CA THR A 768 21.59 28.80 2.33
C THR A 768 20.56 28.13 1.44
N VAL A 769 20.02 28.85 0.47
CA VAL A 769 19.10 28.35 -0.57
C VAL A 769 19.80 28.55 -1.92
N ALA A 770 20.24 27.48 -2.58
CA ALA A 770 21.09 27.58 -3.76
C ALA A 770 21.00 26.36 -4.69
N ASP A 771 21.26 26.56 -5.98
CA ASP A 771 21.29 25.50 -7.02
C ASP A 771 20.04 24.60 -7.04
N ASN A 772 18.86 25.15 -6.77
CA ASN A 772 17.57 24.51 -6.97
C ASN A 772 17.06 24.75 -8.41
N GLY A 773 15.93 24.12 -8.75
CA GLY A 773 15.36 24.04 -10.09
C GLY A 773 14.86 25.36 -10.69
N LEU A 774 13.72 25.29 -11.40
CA LEU A 774 13.17 26.45 -12.10
C LEU A 774 12.42 27.37 -11.09
N ASP A 775 12.22 28.64 -11.42
CA ASP A 775 11.44 29.64 -10.65
C ASP A 775 11.96 30.09 -9.27
N GLY A 776 13.27 30.00 -9.03
CA GLY A 776 13.89 30.68 -7.89
C GLY A 776 13.81 29.96 -6.55
N GLY A 777 14.39 30.60 -5.54
CA GLY A 777 14.67 29.97 -4.24
C GLY A 777 13.51 30.13 -3.27
N LEU A 778 12.86 31.29 -3.26
CA LEU A 778 11.78 31.62 -2.35
C LEU A 778 10.61 32.27 -3.09
N TRP A 779 9.42 31.68 -2.99
CA TRP A 779 8.19 32.23 -3.55
C TRP A 779 7.18 32.55 -2.47
N LEU A 780 6.67 33.79 -2.50
CA LEU A 780 5.79 34.35 -1.49
C LEU A 780 4.43 34.69 -2.10
N ASN A 781 3.52 33.73 -2.14
CA ASN A 781 2.13 33.95 -2.57
C ASN A 781 1.26 34.32 -1.37
N ASN A 782 0.76 35.56 -1.32
CA ASN A 782 0.05 36.11 -0.15
C ASN A 782 0.81 35.92 1.19
N THR A 783 2.12 35.77 1.12
CA THR A 783 2.97 35.31 2.23
C THR A 783 3.91 36.42 2.68
N ALA A 784 4.12 36.54 3.99
CA ALA A 784 5.12 37.43 4.56
C ALA A 784 6.45 36.68 4.80
N GLY A 785 7.54 37.11 4.16
CA GLY A 785 8.87 36.53 4.32
C GLY A 785 9.82 37.41 5.14
N THR A 786 10.53 36.83 6.10
CA THR A 786 11.65 37.47 6.82
C THR A 786 12.92 36.67 6.59
N VAL A 787 13.96 37.31 6.07
CA VAL A 787 15.25 36.67 5.76
C VAL A 787 16.39 37.43 6.43
N VAL A 788 17.16 36.75 7.27
CA VAL A 788 18.28 37.33 8.03
C VAL A 788 19.51 36.44 7.91
N ASN A 789 20.70 37.03 7.78
CA ASN A 789 21.97 36.30 7.72
C ASN A 789 21.99 35.16 6.69
N SER A 790 21.26 35.27 5.58
CA SER A 790 21.05 34.13 4.68
C SER A 790 21.67 34.37 3.31
N ILE A 791 21.88 33.29 2.56
CA ILE A 791 22.31 33.32 1.16
C ILE A 791 21.19 32.70 0.32
N LEU A 792 20.67 33.45 -0.64
CA LEU A 792 19.79 32.95 -1.70
C LEU A 792 20.55 33.15 -3.01
N TRP A 793 20.89 32.06 -3.70
CA TRP A 793 21.78 32.12 -4.86
C TRP A 793 21.43 31.01 -5.86
N GLU A 794 20.38 31.24 -6.65
CA GLU A 794 19.84 30.26 -7.58
C GLU A 794 20.40 30.39 -9.00
N ALA A 795 20.70 29.24 -9.60
CA ALA A 795 21.24 29.21 -10.96
C ALA A 795 20.23 29.70 -12.02
N GLN A 796 18.91 29.65 -11.75
CA GLN A 796 17.85 30.07 -12.67
C GLN A 796 16.64 30.68 -11.95
N GLY A 797 16.10 31.76 -12.54
CA GLY A 797 14.90 32.43 -12.03
C GLY A 797 15.23 33.70 -11.26
N GLN A 798 14.22 34.26 -10.58
CA GLN A 798 14.38 35.33 -9.61
C GLN A 798 14.49 34.68 -8.24
N ASP A 799 15.50 34.99 -7.43
CA ASP A 799 15.70 34.30 -6.14
C ASP A 799 14.49 34.45 -5.20
N ILE A 800 13.85 35.63 -5.25
CA ILE A 800 12.65 35.92 -4.46
C ILE A 800 11.50 36.35 -5.36
N GLY A 801 10.53 35.47 -5.56
CA GLY A 801 9.25 35.76 -6.21
C GLY A 801 8.17 36.18 -5.22
N VAL A 802 7.31 37.11 -5.64
CA VAL A 802 6.19 37.61 -4.82
C VAL A 802 4.94 37.73 -5.66
N ASP A 803 3.84 37.15 -5.18
CA ASP A 803 2.52 37.22 -5.79
C ASP A 803 1.44 37.67 -4.79
N GLY A 804 0.34 38.21 -5.32
CA GLY A 804 -0.81 38.62 -4.52
C GLY A 804 -0.46 39.71 -3.48
N SER A 805 -0.80 39.46 -2.22
CA SER A 805 -0.46 40.34 -1.08
C SER A 805 0.89 40.05 -0.44
N GLY A 806 1.72 39.19 -1.06
CA GLY A 806 3.02 38.80 -0.51
C GLY A 806 3.96 39.98 -0.26
N SER A 807 4.86 39.83 0.71
CA SER A 807 5.84 40.85 1.08
C SER A 807 7.08 40.24 1.73
N TYR A 808 8.21 40.94 1.73
CA TYR A 808 9.42 40.48 2.40
C TYR A 808 10.14 41.58 3.18
N THR A 809 10.87 41.17 4.22
CA THR A 809 11.88 41.96 4.93
C THR A 809 13.20 41.19 4.92
N ILE A 810 14.23 41.78 4.31
CA ILE A 810 15.53 41.12 4.15
C ILE A 810 16.60 42.01 4.75
N THR A 811 17.44 41.44 5.61
CA THR A 811 18.57 42.15 6.24
C THR A 811 19.77 41.24 6.37
N TYR A 812 20.97 41.81 6.25
CA TYR A 812 22.23 41.09 6.39
C TYR A 812 22.28 39.80 5.56
N SER A 813 21.74 39.82 4.34
CA SER A 813 21.63 38.63 3.49
C SER A 813 22.19 38.89 2.09
N ASN A 814 22.71 37.84 1.45
CA ASN A 814 23.27 37.90 0.10
C ASN A 814 22.31 37.23 -0.89
N VAL A 815 21.82 37.99 -1.87
CA VAL A 815 20.79 37.53 -2.81
C VAL A 815 21.21 37.90 -4.24
N GLU A 816 21.15 36.96 -5.19
CA GLU A 816 21.42 37.12 -6.64
C GLU A 816 20.28 37.86 -7.38
N ASP A 817 19.55 38.74 -6.69
CA ASP A 817 18.57 39.65 -7.26
C ASP A 817 19.13 41.08 -7.32
N ALA A 818 18.47 42.00 -8.03
CA ALA A 818 18.84 43.43 -7.94
C ALA A 818 18.94 43.86 -6.47
N LEU A 819 20.05 44.54 -6.08
CA LEU A 819 20.38 44.85 -4.68
C LEU A 819 19.14 45.25 -3.87
N LEU A 820 18.71 44.35 -2.99
CA LEU A 820 17.43 44.45 -2.30
C LEU A 820 17.48 45.51 -1.20
N PRO A 821 16.41 46.32 -1.03
CA PRO A 821 16.37 47.32 0.02
C PRO A 821 16.42 46.66 1.40
N GLY A 822 17.24 47.21 2.30
CA GLY A 822 17.43 46.67 3.63
C GLY A 822 18.82 47.02 4.18
N ILE A 823 19.04 46.73 5.46
CA ILE A 823 20.34 46.97 6.11
C ILE A 823 21.22 45.75 5.87
N GLY A 824 22.47 45.98 5.43
CA GLY A 824 23.48 44.92 5.33
C GLY A 824 23.30 43.92 4.19
N ASN A 825 22.36 44.14 3.27
CA ASN A 825 22.15 43.22 2.15
C ASN A 825 23.25 43.34 1.10
N LEU A 826 23.58 42.22 0.49
CA LEU A 826 24.56 42.08 -0.59
C LEU A 826 23.90 41.49 -1.83
N ASN A 827 24.48 41.82 -2.98
CA ASN A 827 24.33 41.07 -4.23
C ASN A 827 25.75 40.93 -4.79
N ALA A 828 26.41 39.85 -4.41
CA ALA A 828 27.75 39.51 -4.86
C ALA A 828 27.96 38.01 -4.75
N ASP A 829 28.68 37.41 -5.72
CA ASP A 829 29.00 35.98 -5.73
C ASP A 829 29.49 35.49 -4.35
N PRO A 830 28.78 34.56 -3.67
CA PRO A 830 29.15 34.03 -2.36
C PRO A 830 30.48 33.26 -2.35
N LEU A 831 31.03 32.92 -3.52
CA LEU A 831 32.26 32.14 -3.66
C LEU A 831 32.20 30.81 -2.91
N PHE A 832 31.18 29.98 -3.20
CA PHE A 832 31.09 28.63 -2.65
C PHE A 832 32.30 27.77 -3.01
N VAL A 833 32.70 26.83 -2.14
CA VAL A 833 33.85 25.94 -2.34
C VAL A 833 33.66 25.09 -3.59
N ASP A 834 32.56 24.35 -3.67
CA ASP A 834 32.24 23.44 -4.78
C ASP A 834 30.71 23.16 -4.85
N ALA A 835 29.95 24.18 -5.23
CA ALA A 835 28.48 24.12 -5.29
C ALA A 835 27.97 22.98 -6.21
N ALA A 836 28.66 22.73 -7.34
CA ALA A 836 28.31 21.67 -8.28
C ALA A 836 28.33 20.25 -7.67
N ASN A 837 29.05 20.06 -6.56
CA ASN A 837 29.10 18.80 -5.81
C ASN A 837 28.46 18.91 -4.41
N GLY A 838 27.67 19.96 -4.17
CA GLY A 838 26.92 20.16 -2.92
C GLY A 838 27.72 20.80 -1.78
N ASP A 839 28.91 21.33 -2.02
CA ASP A 839 29.74 21.99 -1.00
C ASP A 839 29.55 23.52 -1.03
N PHE A 840 28.57 23.97 -0.25
CA PHE A 840 28.17 25.37 -0.11
C PHE A 840 28.91 26.13 1.00
N ARG A 841 30.04 25.61 1.49
CA ARG A 841 30.92 26.38 2.39
C ARG A 841 31.54 27.56 1.64
N LEU A 842 31.91 28.62 2.35
CA LEU A 842 32.48 29.83 1.76
C LEU A 842 34.00 29.72 1.53
N LYS A 843 34.48 30.16 0.37
CA LYS A 843 35.92 30.30 0.09
C LYS A 843 36.51 31.52 0.82
N PRO A 844 37.82 31.52 1.14
CA PRO A 844 38.51 32.71 1.62
C PRO A 844 38.30 33.89 0.67
N GLY A 845 37.90 35.05 1.21
CA GLY A 845 37.62 36.26 0.43
C GLY A 845 36.19 36.36 -0.10
N SER A 846 35.30 35.44 0.28
CA SER A 846 33.86 35.57 0.04
C SER A 846 33.32 36.88 0.65
N PRO A 847 32.44 37.59 -0.05
CA PRO A 847 31.77 38.79 0.48
C PRO A 847 30.77 38.46 1.61
N SER A 848 30.41 37.18 1.78
CA SER A 848 29.48 36.71 2.80
C SER A 848 30.14 36.40 4.15
N ILE A 849 31.47 36.46 4.23
CA ILE A 849 32.24 36.24 5.47
C ILE A 849 32.21 37.51 6.34
N ASP A 850 31.94 37.36 7.64
CA ASP A 850 31.82 38.43 8.65
C ASP A 850 30.86 39.57 8.24
N ALA A 851 29.90 39.27 7.37
CA ALA A 851 29.01 40.26 6.75
C ALA A 851 27.59 40.27 7.35
N GLY A 852 27.29 39.32 8.22
CA GLY A 852 26.00 39.17 8.88
C GLY A 852 25.77 40.09 10.09
N THR A 853 24.87 39.68 10.96
CA THR A 853 24.65 40.26 12.30
C THR A 853 24.68 39.18 13.37
N ASN A 854 25.29 39.47 14.52
CA ASN A 854 25.29 38.54 15.67
C ASN A 854 23.94 38.49 16.40
N SER A 855 23.01 39.40 16.06
CA SER A 855 21.68 39.41 16.67
C SER A 855 20.86 38.26 16.12
N SER A 856 20.34 37.41 17.01
CA SER A 856 19.48 36.26 16.68
C SER A 856 20.14 35.18 15.81
N ALA A 857 21.46 35.25 15.59
CA ALA A 857 22.20 34.19 14.94
C ALA A 857 22.29 32.95 15.87
N PRO A 858 22.22 31.73 15.33
CA PRO A 858 22.51 30.51 16.08
C PRO A 858 23.95 30.53 16.60
N ASP A 859 24.21 29.82 17.70
CA ASP A 859 25.54 29.77 18.34
C ASP A 859 26.54 28.85 17.61
N HIS A 860 26.08 28.15 16.57
CA HIS A 860 26.89 27.30 15.71
C HIS A 860 26.41 27.33 14.24
N ASP A 861 27.25 26.81 13.34
CA ASP A 861 26.93 26.59 11.93
C ASP A 861 26.47 25.16 11.65
N LEU A 862 26.02 24.88 10.44
CA LEU A 862 25.53 23.56 10.03
C LEU A 862 26.61 22.46 10.11
N ALA A 863 27.89 22.83 10.16
CA ALA A 863 29.01 21.91 10.37
C ALA A 863 29.43 21.79 11.86
N GLY A 864 28.69 22.42 12.78
CA GLY A 864 28.95 22.42 14.22
C GLY A 864 30.05 23.38 14.69
N ASN A 865 30.56 24.28 13.83
CA ASN A 865 31.52 25.30 14.22
C ASN A 865 30.83 26.43 14.99
N ALA A 866 31.47 26.95 16.04
CA ALA A 866 30.93 28.05 16.83
C ALA A 866 30.77 29.35 16.03
N ARG A 867 29.69 30.08 16.28
CA ARG A 867 29.42 31.42 15.74
C ARG A 867 29.29 32.49 16.85
N PRO A 868 29.65 33.75 16.59
CA PRO A 868 30.38 34.22 15.42
C PRO A 868 31.88 33.88 15.50
N PHE A 869 32.55 33.78 14.36
CA PHE A 869 33.98 33.59 14.22
C PHE A 869 34.57 34.65 13.27
N ASP A 870 35.69 35.28 13.65
CA ASP A 870 36.42 36.26 12.84
C ASP A 870 37.10 35.58 11.63
N GLY A 871 36.31 35.33 10.60
CA GLY A 871 36.67 34.62 9.37
C GLY A 871 37.56 35.42 8.44
N ASP A 872 37.39 36.75 8.37
CA ASP A 872 38.20 37.69 7.60
C ASP A 872 39.47 38.16 8.33
N ARG A 873 39.51 37.93 9.66
CA ARG A 873 40.64 38.23 10.56
C ARG A 873 40.94 39.72 10.71
N ASN A 874 39.92 40.56 10.59
CA ASN A 874 40.04 41.99 10.85
C ASN A 874 40.09 42.31 12.36
N GLY A 875 39.86 41.33 13.22
CA GLY A 875 39.86 41.44 14.69
C GLY A 875 38.46 41.63 15.29
N ILE A 876 37.39 41.50 14.49
CA ILE A 876 35.99 41.64 14.90
C ILE A 876 35.23 40.42 14.38
N ALA A 877 34.74 39.57 15.29
CA ALA A 877 33.93 38.41 14.92
C ALA A 877 32.47 38.82 14.64
N VAL A 878 31.99 38.53 13.43
CA VAL A 878 30.61 38.70 13.01
C VAL A 878 30.13 37.42 12.35
N SER A 879 28.87 37.03 12.55
CA SER A 879 28.33 35.84 11.89
C SER A 879 28.42 35.95 10.37
N ASP A 880 28.79 34.87 9.71
CA ASP A 880 28.70 34.78 8.26
C ASP A 880 27.25 34.72 7.81
N MET A 881 27.01 35.12 6.56
CA MET A 881 25.74 34.84 5.89
C MET A 881 25.70 33.38 5.44
N GLY A 882 24.53 32.75 5.54
CA GLY A 882 24.28 31.38 5.12
C GLY A 882 24.45 30.34 6.23
N ALA A 883 24.32 29.08 5.82
CA ALA A 883 24.31 27.90 6.71
C ALA A 883 25.69 27.56 7.31
N TYR A 884 26.78 28.07 6.76
CA TYR A 884 28.14 27.77 7.20
C TYR A 884 28.87 29.01 7.74
N GLU A 885 29.79 28.79 8.67
CA GLU A 885 30.74 29.78 9.18
C GLU A 885 32.16 29.45 8.65
N ALA A 886 32.86 30.44 8.15
CA ALA A 886 34.14 30.30 7.47
C ALA A 886 35.28 30.11 8.47
N TYR A 887 35.58 28.85 8.77
CA TYR A 887 36.68 28.49 9.66
C TYR A 887 38.01 28.32 8.91
N LEU A 888 38.76 29.40 8.70
CA LEU A 888 40.09 29.34 8.06
C LEU A 888 41.15 28.69 8.98
N LYS A 889 41.38 27.37 8.85
CA LYS A 889 42.52 26.67 9.50
C LYS A 889 43.82 26.92 8.75
N TRP A 890 44.82 27.52 9.39
CA TRP A 890 46.18 27.60 8.86
C TRP A 890 47.04 26.46 9.41
N VAL A 891 47.64 25.69 8.52
CA VAL A 891 48.73 24.78 8.87
C VAL A 891 50.01 25.62 8.97
N PHE A 892 50.51 25.84 10.19
CA PHE A 892 51.83 26.40 10.38
C PHE A 892 52.88 25.32 10.08
N LEU A 893 53.45 25.33 8.88
CA LEU A 893 54.65 24.56 8.58
C LEU A 893 55.85 25.28 9.23
N PRO A 894 56.61 24.63 10.14
CA PRO A 894 57.79 25.25 10.72
C PRO A 894 58.82 25.54 9.63
N LEU A 895 59.21 26.81 9.52
CA LEU A 895 60.26 27.26 8.62
C LEU A 895 61.60 26.71 9.11
N ILE A 896 62.08 25.61 8.53
CA ILE A 896 63.48 25.18 8.73
C ILE A 896 64.35 26.10 7.87
N LEU A 897 64.81 27.21 8.46
CA LEU A 897 65.91 28.01 7.92
C LEU A 897 67.18 27.14 7.91
N ARG A 898 67.72 26.89 6.72
CA ARG A 898 69.04 26.27 6.53
C ARG A 898 70.15 27.30 6.61
#